data_AF-A0A3M7NSU1-F1
#
_entry.id   AF-A0A3M7NSU1-F1
#
_cell.length_a   1.000
_cell.length_b   1.000
_cell.length_c   1.000
_cell.angle_alpha   90.00
_cell.angle_beta   90.00
_cell.angle_gamma   90.00
#
_symmetry.space_group_name_H-M   'P 1'
#
loop_
_entity.id
_entity.type
_entity.pdbx_description
1 polymer ?
#
loop_
_entity_poly.entity_id
_entity_poly.type
_entity_poly.pdbx_seq_one_letter_code
_entity_poly.pdbx_strand_id
1 'polypeptide(L)'
;MLSTCLLSPLRRQPLPTFPNYNLRASHVLAFHRPQLQRLRPHHGQRTTTSEAGYDDTGHILTKQNEGIFFFDNIFPLKLQWLTRIPFLNPDQSVPELLKRVNNPNLALSDPAGIIQRAIPSSMPLKITEIIPRLREGGAYVKFSHDSHISPEQLEGTLKAYLQEKPIRPWFNPVRRVRVFLVRGKPWIEDLYRIPSSRLKVEFLPTSPEASAAELTQETLYSLFRKFGKLAEITPQPTDSKVVPRHAFIDYERKRFGSMAKNCMHGYILPESDGGGKTGTKLKVSYEPKHKAHWYTSWITDHPRIAIPIIVAILTSLAVTIFDPIRVFSIKTHITHGMSVSEITDRPIVKWFQKQLLRGYDYIRFRKPCVEDDSPRIIWEDRQAQIQQLQTWLSETADTFIVVHGPRGAGKREFVIEEALKGRHNKLLIDCKRVQEARSDSATIAAAASEVGYRPVFTWMNSISSLIDLAAMGTIGTKTGFSETLESQMVKIWNLTATALKETALSNRRRDDKDAQLANDDWLEAHPEHRPVVVIDNFLHKSNEGNASLVYDKLAEWGAILTSSNVAYVIFLTADVSFSKSLSKALPDRMFRQITLGDCTPEVAKKLVIRQLDATSNQEPAEGEKKLTAGQIRADLDELDGVINVLGGRLTDLEFLARRIRAGESPGSAVRQIIEQSASEILKMYLIDTESTPREWSPQQAWVLIKELAANESLRYNEVLLNDMFKSNGNRVLQALEQAELITITATNGRPQTIKPGRPVYQAAFEYLTSDEVLKAHLDLTIVKDLIALESATVDKCEKELQVLAELPNASDLRSRIRYLLVKALKSQNEIEKREAQADGLKKVIKEKW
;
A
#
# COMPACT_ATOMS: atom_id res chain seq x y z
N MET A 1 -46.16 9.57 35.68
CA MET A 1 -47.00 9.09 36.80
C MET A 1 -47.16 7.59 36.59
N LEU A 2 -46.32 6.77 37.25
CA LEU A 2 -46.62 6.00 38.47
C LEU A 2 -47.80 5.02 38.26
N SER A 3 -47.78 3.74 38.60
CA SER A 3 -46.78 2.78 39.08
C SER A 3 -47.55 1.47 39.37
N THR A 4 -46.95 0.30 39.10
CA THR A 4 -46.98 -0.97 39.91
C THR A 4 -48.33 -1.62 40.27
N CYS A 5 -48.53 -2.94 40.43
CA CYS A 5 -47.83 -4.23 40.28
C CYS A 5 -48.80 -5.30 40.85
N LEU A 6 -48.41 -6.58 40.75
CA LEU A 6 -48.87 -7.78 41.50
C LEU A 6 -50.02 -8.56 40.83
N LEU A 7 -50.00 -9.89 40.65
CA LEU A 7 -49.12 -10.98 41.09
C LEU A 7 -49.39 -12.26 40.25
N SER A 8 -48.33 -13.00 39.94
CA SER A 8 -48.28 -14.43 39.53
C SER A 8 -48.68 -15.38 40.70
N PRO A 9 -48.84 -16.74 40.60
CA PRO A 9 -47.71 -17.66 40.30
C PRO A 9 -48.06 -19.09 39.74
N LEU A 10 -46.99 -19.90 39.57
CA LEU A 10 -46.89 -21.39 39.44
C LEU A 10 -46.91 -21.97 37.99
N ARG A 11 -45.78 -22.31 37.33
CA ARG A 11 -44.66 -23.27 37.59
C ARG A 11 -44.96 -24.69 37.06
N ARG A 12 -44.26 -25.11 35.98
CA ARG A 12 -43.59 -26.43 35.83
C ARG A 12 -42.77 -26.56 34.52
N GLN A 13 -41.46 -26.43 34.71
CA GLN A 13 -40.32 -27.23 34.22
C GLN A 13 -40.00 -27.53 32.74
N PRO A 14 -38.69 -27.77 32.43
CA PRO A 14 -38.10 -27.85 31.08
C PRO A 14 -37.51 -29.24 30.70
N LEU A 15 -37.30 -29.46 29.39
CA LEU A 15 -36.42 -30.42 28.66
C LEU A 15 -36.48 -31.94 28.99
N PRO A 16 -36.18 -32.79 27.98
CA PRO A 16 -34.99 -33.63 28.14
C PRO A 16 -34.04 -33.68 26.93
N THR A 17 -32.87 -34.22 27.24
CA THR A 17 -31.53 -34.10 26.66
C THR A 17 -31.02 -35.33 25.89
N PHE A 18 -30.10 -35.09 24.93
CA PHE A 18 -28.86 -35.82 24.54
C PHE A 18 -28.92 -37.30 24.05
N PRO A 19 -27.99 -37.72 23.14
CA PRO A 19 -26.63 -38.07 23.55
C PRO A 19 -25.51 -37.46 22.69
N ASN A 20 -24.49 -36.94 23.39
CA ASN A 20 -23.14 -36.67 22.89
C ASN A 20 -22.23 -37.85 23.27
N TYR A 21 -21.22 -38.11 22.42
CA TYR A 21 -19.92 -38.84 22.56
C TYR A 21 -19.69 -39.63 21.25
N ASN A 22 -18.59 -39.58 20.50
CA ASN A 22 -17.22 -39.14 20.79
C ASN A 22 -16.38 -39.03 19.48
N LEU A 23 -15.36 -38.14 19.51
CA LEU A 23 -14.02 -38.25 18.89
C LEU A 23 -13.81 -38.21 17.36
N ARG A 24 -13.23 -37.11 16.82
CA ARG A 24 -11.78 -36.88 16.54
C ARG A 24 -11.50 -35.93 15.34
N ALA A 25 -10.47 -35.09 15.53
CA ALA A 25 -9.56 -34.45 14.55
C ALA A 25 -10.13 -33.35 13.61
N SER A 26 -9.86 -32.05 13.86
CA SER A 26 -8.68 -31.26 13.40
C SER A 26 -9.05 -30.43 12.15
N HIS A 27 -8.81 -29.12 11.95
CA HIS A 27 -8.05 -28.04 12.59
C HIS A 27 -8.76 -26.71 12.26
N VAL A 28 -8.91 -25.80 13.25
CA VAL A 28 -9.15 -24.36 13.00
C VAL A 28 -8.08 -23.58 13.75
N LEU A 29 -7.20 -22.91 13.00
CA LEU A 29 -6.24 -21.94 13.50
C LEU A 29 -6.97 -20.59 13.68
N ALA A 30 -7.46 -20.36 14.90
CA ALA A 30 -7.90 -19.03 15.34
C ALA A 30 -6.76 -18.34 16.08
N PHE A 31 -6.48 -17.10 15.65
CA PHE A 31 -5.55 -16.17 16.27
C PHE A 31 -5.91 -15.93 17.74
N HIS A 32 -5.08 -16.43 18.66
CA HIS A 32 -5.10 -15.98 20.05
C HIS A 32 -4.37 -14.64 20.18
N ARG A 33 -5.11 -13.61 20.60
CA ARG A 33 -4.55 -12.48 21.36
C ARG A 33 -3.94 -13.06 22.65
N PRO A 34 -2.67 -12.80 22.99
CA PRO A 34 -2.16 -13.20 24.28
C PRO A 34 -2.81 -12.32 25.36
N GLN A 35 -3.52 -12.95 26.28
CA GLN A 35 -3.87 -12.38 27.57
C GLN A 35 -2.57 -11.91 28.26
N LEU A 36 -2.57 -10.66 28.71
CA LEU A 36 -1.57 -10.14 29.65
C LEU A 36 -1.62 -10.98 30.93
N GLN A 37 -0.78 -12.00 31.00
CA GLN A 37 -0.43 -12.64 32.25
C GLN A 37 0.22 -11.57 33.14
N ARG A 38 -0.37 -11.34 34.31
CA ARG A 38 0.27 -10.58 35.40
C ARG A 38 1.70 -11.10 35.55
N LEU A 39 2.66 -10.25 35.18
CA LEU A 39 4.06 -10.44 35.52
C LEU A 39 4.12 -10.60 37.03
N ARG A 40 4.48 -11.81 37.49
CA ARG A 40 4.95 -12.01 38.85
C ARG A 40 6.13 -11.04 39.06
N PRO A 41 6.26 -10.40 40.23
CA PRO A 41 7.42 -9.59 40.48
C PRO A 41 8.61 -10.54 40.47
N HIS A 42 9.44 -10.48 39.43
CA HIS A 42 10.75 -11.10 39.47
C HIS A 42 11.48 -10.43 40.63
N HIS A 43 11.57 -11.12 41.77
CA HIS A 43 12.69 -10.93 42.68
C HIS A 43 13.93 -11.09 41.81
N GLY A 44 14.62 -9.98 41.54
CA GLY A 44 15.85 -9.99 40.77
C GLY A 44 16.87 -10.84 41.51
N GLN A 45 16.99 -12.11 41.13
CA GLN A 45 18.19 -12.87 41.42
C GLN A 45 19.33 -12.14 40.70
N ARG A 46 20.25 -11.57 41.49
CA ARG A 46 21.58 -11.14 41.01
C ARG A 46 22.23 -12.34 40.32
N THR A 47 22.12 -12.41 39.00
CA THR A 47 22.65 -13.51 38.18
C THR A 47 24.02 -13.19 37.58
N THR A 48 24.53 -11.97 37.80
CA THR A 48 25.86 -11.55 37.37
C THR A 48 26.84 -11.67 38.55
N THR A 49 27.55 -12.80 38.61
CA THR A 49 28.73 -12.93 39.49
C THR A 49 29.91 -12.22 38.83
N SER A 50 30.54 -11.28 39.55
CA SER A 50 31.79 -10.65 39.08
C SER A 50 32.89 -11.71 38.88
N GLU A 51 33.89 -11.45 38.04
CA GLU A 51 35.08 -12.32 37.89
C GLU A 51 35.84 -12.51 39.23
N ALA A 52 35.58 -11.68 40.27
CA ALA A 52 36.18 -11.74 41.60
C ALA A 52 35.37 -12.57 42.63
N GLY A 53 34.13 -12.96 42.32
CA GLY A 53 33.23 -13.61 43.29
C GLY A 53 32.31 -12.62 44.03
N TYR A 54 31.36 -13.15 44.82
CA TYR A 54 30.21 -12.40 45.34
C TYR A 54 30.53 -11.48 46.54
N ASP A 55 31.57 -11.82 47.32
CA ASP A 55 31.96 -11.11 48.56
C ASP A 55 33.39 -10.52 48.52
N ASP A 56 34.08 -10.60 47.37
CA ASP A 56 35.43 -10.05 47.24
C ASP A 56 35.39 -8.60 46.70
N THR A 57 36.23 -7.74 47.29
CA THR A 57 36.39 -6.33 46.88
C THR A 57 37.18 -6.19 45.56
N GLY A 58 37.63 -7.30 44.99
CA GLY A 58 38.36 -7.38 43.72
C GLY A 58 39.84 -6.99 43.84
N HIS A 59 40.34 -6.77 45.06
CA HIS A 59 41.76 -6.51 45.32
C HIS A 59 42.48 -7.79 45.73
N ILE A 60 43.52 -8.16 44.98
CA ILE A 60 44.33 -9.34 45.31
C ILE A 60 45.33 -8.96 46.41
N LEU A 61 45.10 -9.45 47.63
CA LEU A 61 45.99 -9.20 48.78
C LEU A 61 47.21 -10.14 48.74
N THR A 62 48.40 -9.57 48.90
CA THR A 62 49.69 -10.30 48.95
C THR A 62 50.28 -10.26 50.36
N LYS A 63 50.69 -11.41 50.90
CA LYS A 63 51.51 -11.51 52.14
C LYS A 63 53.00 -11.28 51.82
N GLN A 64 53.84 -11.10 52.85
CA GLN A 64 55.27 -10.76 52.70
C GLN A 64 56.10 -11.75 51.84
N ASN A 65 55.70 -13.03 51.76
CA ASN A 65 56.36 -14.08 50.97
C ASN A 65 55.50 -14.56 49.79
N GLU A 66 54.56 -13.73 49.31
CA GLU A 66 53.69 -14.03 48.19
C GLU A 66 53.86 -12.99 47.07
N GLY A 67 53.90 -13.46 45.83
CA GLY A 67 53.94 -12.62 44.63
C GLY A 67 52.78 -12.94 43.67
N ILE A 68 52.59 -12.07 42.68
CA ILE A 68 51.58 -12.25 41.63
C ILE A 68 52.26 -12.14 40.27
N PHE A 69 52.06 -13.18 39.45
CA PHE A 69 52.39 -13.14 38.03
C PHE A 69 51.13 -12.89 37.19
N PHE A 70 51.26 -12.11 36.14
CA PHE A 70 50.24 -11.99 35.11
C PHE A 70 50.69 -12.70 33.84
N PHE A 71 49.90 -13.69 33.41
CA PHE A 71 50.13 -14.45 32.18
C PHE A 71 49.27 -13.85 31.06
N ASP A 72 49.91 -13.30 30.03
CA ASP A 72 49.25 -12.82 28.79
C ASP A 72 49.07 -13.96 27.79
N ASN A 73 48.06 -13.83 26.93
CA ASN A 73 47.73 -14.75 25.85
C ASN A 73 47.20 -16.11 26.32
N ILE A 74 46.33 -16.11 27.33
CA ILE A 74 45.55 -17.29 27.73
C ILE A 74 44.18 -17.30 27.04
N PHE A 75 43.56 -16.12 26.83
CA PHE A 75 42.24 -15.99 26.20
C PHE A 75 42.25 -15.09 24.93
N PRO A 76 41.30 -15.30 23.99
CA PRO A 76 41.21 -14.54 22.75
C PRO A 76 40.54 -13.15 22.91
N LEU A 77 41.33 -12.08 22.89
CA LEU A 77 40.83 -10.68 22.92
C LEU A 77 39.91 -10.28 21.73
N LYS A 78 39.96 -10.98 20.59
CA LYS A 78 39.17 -10.62 19.39
C LYS A 78 37.69 -11.00 19.51
N LEU A 79 37.34 -11.92 20.41
CA LEU A 79 35.97 -12.41 20.61
C LEU A 79 35.17 -11.55 21.60
N GLN A 80 35.73 -10.43 22.05
CA GLN A 80 35.09 -9.50 22.99
C GLN A 80 33.84 -8.80 22.44
N TRP A 81 33.60 -8.80 21.12
CA TRP A 81 32.35 -8.27 20.60
C TRP A 81 31.14 -9.11 21.01
N LEU A 82 31.33 -10.39 21.36
CA LEU A 82 30.28 -11.27 21.88
C LEU A 82 29.75 -10.80 23.24
N THR A 83 30.55 -10.05 24.02
CA THR A 83 30.11 -9.44 25.29
C THR A 83 29.15 -8.25 25.06
N ARG A 84 28.91 -7.81 23.81
CA ARG A 84 27.96 -6.74 23.47
C ARG A 84 26.52 -7.22 23.31
N ILE A 85 26.30 -8.53 23.25
CA ILE A 85 24.98 -9.12 23.07
C ILE A 85 24.42 -9.38 24.48
N PRO A 86 23.36 -8.67 24.92
CA PRO A 86 22.90 -8.69 26.32
C PRO A 86 22.47 -10.06 26.85
N PHE A 87 22.18 -11.01 25.95
CA PHE A 87 21.66 -12.35 26.29
C PHE A 87 22.75 -13.44 26.32
N LEU A 88 23.99 -13.12 25.93
CA LEU A 88 25.14 -14.01 26.03
C LEU A 88 25.92 -13.62 27.29
N ASN A 89 26.05 -14.52 28.26
CA ASN A 89 26.93 -14.38 29.42
C ASN A 89 28.28 -15.08 29.11
N PRO A 90 29.24 -14.41 28.44
CA PRO A 90 30.50 -15.00 28.04
C PRO A 90 31.39 -15.40 29.22
N ASP A 91 31.26 -14.73 30.37
CA ASP A 91 32.13 -14.96 31.53
C ASP A 91 31.92 -16.35 32.15
N GLN A 92 30.72 -16.93 32.03
CA GLN A 92 30.42 -18.30 32.44
C GLN A 92 30.52 -19.30 31.27
N SER A 93 30.07 -18.90 30.08
CA SER A 93 29.98 -19.82 28.92
C SER A 93 31.31 -20.08 28.22
N VAL A 94 32.24 -19.13 28.18
CA VAL A 94 33.54 -19.31 27.49
C VAL A 94 34.47 -20.28 28.24
N PRO A 95 34.62 -20.22 29.58
CA PRO A 95 35.36 -21.24 30.32
C PRO A 95 34.74 -22.64 30.18
N GLU A 96 33.41 -22.74 30.13
CA GLU A 96 32.70 -24.01 29.98
C GLU A 96 32.84 -24.60 28.57
N LEU A 97 32.79 -23.76 27.53
CA LEU A 97 33.06 -24.14 26.14
C LEU A 97 34.53 -24.55 25.95
N LEU A 98 35.48 -23.87 26.59
CA LEU A 98 36.90 -24.26 26.56
C LEU A 98 37.15 -25.59 27.28
N LYS A 99 36.41 -25.87 28.37
CA LYS A 99 36.42 -27.18 29.05
C LYS A 99 35.83 -28.30 28.19
N ARG A 100 34.78 -28.04 27.38
CA ARG A 100 34.15 -29.04 26.49
C ARG A 100 34.99 -29.40 25.25
N VAL A 101 35.92 -28.53 24.83
CA VAL A 101 36.80 -28.75 23.65
C VAL A 101 38.09 -29.51 24.02
N ASN A 102 38.19 -30.06 25.24
CA ASN A 102 39.35 -30.84 25.70
C ASN A 102 39.50 -32.17 24.93
N ASN A 103 40.40 -32.19 23.94
CA ASN A 103 40.97 -33.42 23.40
C ASN A 103 42.24 -33.78 24.19
N PRO A 104 42.40 -35.02 24.69
CA PRO A 104 43.48 -35.40 25.60
C PRO A 104 44.90 -35.31 24.98
N ASN A 105 45.03 -35.19 23.65
CA ASN A 105 46.32 -35.03 22.97
C ASN A 105 46.65 -33.58 22.58
N LEU A 106 45.75 -32.63 22.85
CA LEU A 106 45.91 -31.20 22.59
C LEU A 106 45.71 -30.43 23.90
N ALA A 107 46.63 -30.63 24.85
CA ALA A 107 46.71 -29.91 26.13
C ALA A 107 47.11 -28.42 25.95
N LEU A 108 46.37 -27.70 25.11
CA LEU A 108 46.49 -26.27 24.79
C LEU A 108 45.15 -25.53 24.98
N SER A 109 44.16 -26.18 25.61
CA SER A 109 42.80 -25.65 25.83
C SER A 109 42.47 -25.35 27.30
N ASP A 110 43.13 -25.97 28.27
CA ASP A 110 42.87 -25.72 29.69
C ASP A 110 43.74 -24.56 30.23
N PRO A 111 43.15 -23.45 30.71
CA PRO A 111 43.92 -22.33 31.27
C PRO A 111 44.80 -22.75 32.46
N ALA A 112 44.35 -23.68 33.30
CA ALA A 112 45.16 -24.18 34.41
C ALA A 112 46.34 -25.03 33.91
N GLY A 113 46.12 -25.86 32.87
CA GLY A 113 47.16 -26.67 32.23
C GLY A 113 48.23 -25.85 31.50
N ILE A 114 47.83 -24.73 30.84
CA ILE A 114 48.77 -23.80 30.22
C ILE A 114 49.69 -23.17 31.28
N ILE A 115 49.14 -22.78 32.42
CA ILE A 115 49.89 -22.17 33.54
C ILE A 115 50.82 -23.19 34.20
N GLN A 116 50.34 -24.41 34.46
CA GLN A 116 51.16 -25.48 35.03
C GLN A 116 52.33 -25.87 34.11
N ARG A 117 52.14 -25.88 32.79
CA ARG A 117 53.21 -26.13 31.82
C ARG A 117 54.19 -24.96 31.68
N ALA A 118 53.72 -23.74 31.93
CA ALA A 118 54.52 -22.53 31.83
C ALA A 118 55.51 -22.35 32.99
N ILE A 119 55.32 -23.09 34.08
CA ILE A 119 56.20 -23.09 35.26
C ILE A 119 56.99 -24.40 35.30
N PRO A 120 58.34 -24.38 35.32
CA PRO A 120 59.14 -25.59 35.38
C PRO A 120 59.04 -26.24 36.77
N SER A 121 58.99 -27.58 36.83
CA SER A 121 58.90 -28.36 38.07
C SER A 121 60.16 -28.28 38.95
N SER A 122 61.26 -27.71 38.45
CA SER A 122 62.53 -27.51 39.14
C SER A 122 62.60 -26.23 39.98
N MET A 123 61.52 -25.45 40.05
CA MET A 123 61.48 -24.15 40.73
C MET A 123 60.82 -24.26 42.11
N PRO A 124 61.38 -23.66 43.18
CA PRO A 124 60.76 -23.65 44.51
C PRO A 124 59.60 -22.63 44.57
N LEU A 125 58.54 -22.89 43.81
CA LEU A 125 57.34 -22.06 43.75
C LEU A 125 56.09 -22.89 44.03
N LYS A 126 55.27 -22.43 44.98
CA LYS A 126 53.96 -23.01 45.27
C LYS A 126 52.87 -22.07 44.78
N ILE A 127 52.06 -22.52 43.81
CA ILE A 127 50.91 -21.76 43.31
C ILE A 127 49.80 -21.83 44.35
N THR A 128 49.31 -20.67 44.80
CA THR A 128 48.21 -20.58 45.76
C THR A 128 46.88 -20.40 45.05
N GLU A 129 46.82 -19.54 44.04
CA GLU A 129 45.56 -19.18 43.38
C GLU A 129 45.77 -18.81 41.91
N ILE A 130 44.82 -19.19 41.05
CA ILE A 130 44.77 -18.82 39.64
C ILE A 130 43.45 -18.11 39.37
N ILE A 131 43.51 -16.83 38.99
CA ILE A 131 42.34 -15.99 38.72
C ILE A 131 42.31 -15.63 37.23
N PRO A 132 41.39 -16.20 36.43
CA PRO A 132 41.28 -15.91 35.00
C PRO A 132 40.69 -14.52 34.74
N ARG A 133 41.23 -13.79 33.76
CA ARG A 133 40.74 -12.48 33.28
C ARG A 133 40.41 -12.56 31.80
N LEU A 134 39.17 -12.95 31.47
CA LEU A 134 38.73 -13.16 30.09
C LEU A 134 38.73 -11.84 29.32
N ARG A 135 38.28 -10.77 29.97
CA ARG A 135 38.21 -9.43 29.39
C ARG A 135 39.58 -8.85 29.02
N GLU A 136 40.65 -9.32 29.63
CA GLU A 136 42.02 -8.81 29.37
C GLU A 136 42.92 -9.86 28.71
N GLY A 137 42.38 -11.03 28.39
CA GLY A 137 43.05 -12.05 27.59
C GLY A 137 44.09 -12.89 28.35
N GLY A 138 44.09 -12.85 29.69
CA GLY A 138 45.14 -13.41 30.54
C GLY A 138 44.63 -13.96 31.87
N ALA A 139 45.54 -14.24 32.81
CA ALA A 139 45.22 -14.71 34.16
C ALA A 139 46.24 -14.20 35.19
N TYR A 140 45.78 -13.92 36.40
CA TYR A 140 46.63 -13.68 37.57
C TYR A 140 46.96 -15.02 38.23
N VAL A 141 48.22 -15.20 38.60
CA VAL A 141 48.70 -16.40 39.30
C VAL A 141 49.40 -15.93 40.56
N LYS A 142 48.79 -16.22 41.70
CA LYS A 142 49.34 -15.96 43.01
C LYS A 142 50.25 -17.12 43.40
N PHE A 143 51.45 -16.80 43.85
CA PHE A 143 52.45 -17.80 44.21
C PHE A 143 53.12 -17.44 45.54
N SER A 144 53.55 -18.46 46.26
CA SER A 144 54.41 -18.33 47.44
C SER A 144 55.83 -18.79 47.07
N HIS A 145 56.82 -18.03 47.52
CA HIS A 145 58.24 -18.30 47.30
C HIS A 145 59.01 -18.33 48.63
N ASP A 146 60.14 -19.02 48.65
CA ASP A 146 61.04 -19.04 49.80
C ASP A 146 61.68 -17.66 50.03
N SER A 147 61.94 -17.32 51.29
CA SER A 147 62.40 -15.98 51.72
C SER A 147 63.80 -15.58 51.20
N HIS A 148 64.57 -16.53 50.68
CA HIS A 148 65.92 -16.29 50.16
C HIS A 148 65.97 -15.84 48.68
N ILE A 149 64.84 -15.89 47.94
CA ILE A 149 64.80 -15.60 46.49
C ILE A 149 63.93 -14.37 46.21
N SER A 150 64.45 -13.43 45.40
CA SER A 150 63.71 -12.23 44.99
C SER A 150 62.72 -12.53 43.84
N PRO A 151 61.50 -11.96 43.86
CA PRO A 151 60.49 -12.15 42.82
C PRO A 151 60.92 -11.65 41.43
N GLU A 152 61.86 -10.69 41.35
CA GLU A 152 62.40 -10.20 40.07
C GLU A 152 63.34 -11.22 39.40
N GLN A 153 64.10 -11.99 40.20
CA GLN A 153 64.94 -13.08 39.68
C GLN A 153 64.07 -14.25 39.17
N LEU A 154 62.94 -14.51 39.84
CA LEU A 154 61.93 -15.47 39.41
C LEU A 154 61.26 -15.04 38.08
N GLU A 155 60.98 -13.74 37.91
CA GLU A 155 60.48 -13.22 36.64
C GLU A 155 61.49 -13.41 35.50
N GLY A 156 62.78 -13.13 35.75
CA GLY A 156 63.86 -13.29 34.77
C GLY A 156 64.03 -14.74 34.30
N THR A 157 64.05 -15.68 35.25
CA THR A 157 64.17 -17.12 34.98
C THR A 157 62.95 -17.68 34.25
N LEU A 158 61.72 -17.30 34.63
CA LEU A 158 60.51 -17.69 33.91
C LEU A 158 60.46 -17.12 32.49
N LYS A 159 60.92 -15.88 32.30
CA LYS A 159 61.02 -15.28 30.96
C LYS A 159 62.02 -16.00 30.07
N ALA A 160 63.17 -16.42 30.62
CA ALA A 160 64.15 -17.22 29.88
C ALA A 160 63.57 -18.59 29.50
N TYR A 161 62.93 -19.28 30.45
CA TYR A 161 62.27 -20.56 30.22
C TYR A 161 61.20 -20.50 29.12
N LEU A 162 60.32 -19.48 29.14
CA LEU A 162 59.28 -19.29 28.13
C LEU A 162 59.83 -18.80 26.77
N GLN A 163 61.07 -18.31 26.73
CA GLN A 163 61.77 -18.02 25.49
C GLN A 163 62.31 -19.30 24.85
N GLU A 164 62.89 -20.19 25.64
CA GLU A 164 63.41 -21.49 25.20
C GLU A 164 62.28 -22.46 24.83
N LYS A 165 61.21 -22.52 25.62
CA LYS A 165 60.03 -23.37 25.40
C LYS A 165 58.76 -22.54 25.24
N PRO A 166 58.51 -21.97 24.04
CA PRO A 166 57.36 -21.10 23.81
C PRO A 166 56.05 -21.87 23.82
N ILE A 167 55.14 -21.52 24.73
CA ILE A 167 53.77 -22.03 24.73
C ILE A 167 52.91 -21.14 23.83
N ARG A 168 52.23 -21.74 22.85
CA ARG A 168 51.40 -21.04 21.86
C ARG A 168 49.97 -21.59 21.92
N PRO A 169 48.99 -20.81 22.37
CA PRO A 169 47.59 -21.23 22.35
C PRO A 169 47.09 -21.45 20.92
N TRP A 170 46.19 -22.41 20.74
CA TRP A 170 45.64 -22.78 19.43
C TRP A 170 44.98 -21.62 18.68
N PHE A 171 44.31 -20.71 19.39
CA PHE A 171 43.63 -19.55 18.79
C PHE A 171 44.60 -18.43 18.36
N ASN A 172 45.87 -18.52 18.73
CA ASN A 172 46.89 -17.53 18.41
C ASN A 172 48.27 -18.20 18.20
N PRO A 173 48.44 -18.97 17.11
CA PRO A 173 49.62 -19.81 16.87
C PRO A 173 50.90 -19.00 16.57
N VAL A 174 50.78 -17.70 16.35
CA VAL A 174 51.92 -16.81 16.02
C VAL A 174 52.56 -16.24 17.29
N ARG A 175 51.83 -16.16 18.42
CA ARG A 175 52.33 -15.50 19.63
C ARG A 175 52.49 -16.48 20.79
N ARG A 176 53.60 -16.33 21.52
CA ARG A 176 53.85 -17.04 22.77
C ARG A 176 53.14 -16.39 23.96
N VAL A 177 52.85 -17.18 24.98
CA VAL A 177 52.49 -16.72 26.32
C VAL A 177 53.65 -15.91 26.90
N ARG A 178 53.34 -14.81 27.60
CA ARG A 178 54.32 -13.95 28.28
C ARG A 178 53.94 -13.81 29.75
N VAL A 179 54.95 -13.70 30.59
CA VAL A 179 54.78 -13.56 32.04
C VAL A 179 55.49 -12.31 32.50
N PHE A 180 54.81 -11.52 33.32
CA PHE A 180 55.38 -10.38 34.01
C PHE A 180 54.98 -10.38 35.47
N LEU A 181 55.88 -9.90 36.32
CA LEU A 181 55.59 -9.67 37.73
C LEU A 181 54.66 -8.47 37.85
N VAL A 182 53.57 -8.63 38.60
CA VAL A 182 52.67 -7.53 38.93
C VAL A 182 53.33 -6.69 40.01
N ARG A 183 53.73 -5.46 39.67
CA ARG A 183 54.39 -4.53 40.58
C ARG A 183 53.40 -3.72 41.41
N GLY A 184 52.22 -3.46 40.84
CA GLY A 184 51.15 -2.72 41.50
C GLY A 184 50.22 -3.59 42.34
N LYS A 185 49.15 -2.97 42.85
CA LYS A 185 48.04 -3.66 43.50
C LYS A 185 46.92 -3.84 42.46
N PRO A 186 46.81 -5.02 41.82
CA PRO A 186 45.81 -5.23 40.78
C PRO A 186 44.40 -5.11 41.36
N TRP A 187 43.50 -4.56 40.54
CA TRP A 187 42.10 -4.42 40.88
C TRP A 187 41.26 -5.07 39.76
N ILE A 188 40.55 -6.13 40.13
CA ILE A 188 39.63 -6.86 39.27
C ILE A 188 38.35 -6.03 39.16
N GLU A 189 38.39 -5.05 38.26
CA GLU A 189 37.23 -4.20 37.99
C GLU A 189 36.17 -4.97 37.19
N ASP A 190 34.90 -4.84 37.59
CA ASP A 190 33.72 -5.30 36.84
C ASP A 190 33.08 -4.16 36.00
N LEU A 191 33.71 -2.98 35.99
CA LEU A 191 33.24 -1.84 35.20
C LEU A 191 33.33 -2.15 33.69
N TYR A 192 32.38 -1.66 32.90
CA TYR A 192 32.33 -1.88 31.43
C TYR A 192 33.37 -1.05 30.66
N ARG A 193 34.66 -1.29 30.92
CA ARG A 193 35.80 -0.73 30.18
C ARG A 193 36.34 -1.76 29.19
N ILE A 194 36.38 -1.39 27.92
CA ILE A 194 36.85 -2.26 26.83
C ILE A 194 38.37 -2.06 26.67
N PRO A 195 39.18 -3.14 26.57
CA PRO A 195 40.60 -3.00 26.30
C PRO A 195 40.89 -2.19 25.03
N SER A 196 41.65 -1.12 25.22
CA SER A 196 42.16 -0.27 24.16
C SER A 196 43.69 -0.30 24.15
N SER A 197 44.27 0.17 23.04
CA SER A 197 45.73 0.35 22.96
C SER A 197 46.21 1.63 23.63
N ARG A 198 45.30 2.57 23.92
CA ARG A 198 45.56 3.85 24.59
C ARG A 198 45.23 3.72 26.07
N LEU A 199 46.24 3.87 26.92
CA LEU A 199 46.08 3.89 28.37
C LEU A 199 46.08 5.33 28.87
N LYS A 200 45.22 5.63 29.83
CA LYS A 200 45.24 6.86 30.61
C LYS A 200 45.86 6.55 31.98
N VAL A 201 47.03 7.12 32.25
CA VAL A 201 47.75 6.98 33.52
C VAL A 201 47.51 8.23 34.35
N GLU A 202 46.73 8.11 35.41
CA GLU A 202 46.44 9.19 36.37
C GLU A 202 47.42 9.12 37.54
N PHE A 203 47.96 10.27 37.94
CA PHE A 203 48.87 10.41 39.08
C PHE A 203 48.06 10.72 40.34
N LEU A 204 48.06 9.78 41.29
CA LEU A 204 47.34 9.91 42.56
C LEU A 204 48.31 10.01 43.74
N PRO A 205 47.97 10.75 44.80
CA PRO A 205 48.77 10.78 46.01
C PRO A 205 48.59 9.48 46.82
N THR A 206 49.62 9.11 47.59
CA THR A 206 49.61 7.90 48.43
C THR A 206 48.78 8.08 49.72
N SER A 207 48.69 9.30 50.22
CA SER A 207 47.84 9.71 51.34
C SER A 207 46.94 10.88 50.92
N PRO A 208 45.74 11.05 51.53
CA PRO A 208 44.78 12.08 51.14
C PRO A 208 45.29 13.53 51.34
N GLU A 209 46.30 13.73 52.20
CA GLU A 209 46.87 15.04 52.54
C GLU A 209 48.09 15.43 51.69
N ALA A 210 48.60 14.53 50.85
CA ALA A 210 49.81 14.75 50.05
C ALA A 210 49.52 15.15 48.60
N SER A 211 50.44 15.89 47.96
CA SER A 211 50.41 16.18 46.52
C SER A 211 51.18 15.12 45.72
N ALA A 212 50.63 14.71 44.58
CA ALA A 212 51.28 13.79 43.65
C ALA A 212 52.29 14.52 42.77
N ALA A 213 53.45 13.91 42.49
CA ALA A 213 54.44 14.46 41.58
C ALA A 213 54.04 14.20 40.12
N GLU A 214 54.26 15.18 39.25
CA GLU A 214 54.10 15.00 37.80
C GLU A 214 55.27 14.16 37.26
N LEU A 215 54.96 13.05 36.59
CA LEU A 215 56.00 12.18 36.04
C LEU A 215 56.47 12.68 34.67
N THR A 216 57.79 12.67 34.47
CA THR A 216 58.39 12.97 33.17
C THR A 216 58.08 11.88 32.16
N GLN A 217 58.14 12.24 30.87
CA GLN A 217 57.94 11.30 29.78
C GLN A 217 58.97 10.15 29.79
N GLU A 218 60.20 10.42 30.22
CA GLU A 218 61.28 9.43 30.31
C GLU A 218 61.03 8.40 31.40
N THR A 219 60.55 8.84 32.58
CA THR A 219 60.16 7.94 33.66
C THR A 219 58.97 7.07 33.25
N LEU A 220 57.97 7.64 32.56
CA LEU A 220 56.87 6.84 32.00
C LEU A 220 57.37 5.84 30.95
N TYR A 221 58.29 6.26 30.09
CA TYR A 221 58.89 5.38 29.08
C TYR A 221 59.63 4.20 29.74
N SER A 222 60.49 4.44 30.73
CA SER A 222 61.27 3.38 31.39
C SER A 222 60.39 2.35 32.11
N LEU A 223 59.29 2.80 32.72
CA LEU A 223 58.31 1.93 33.40
C LEU A 223 57.50 1.09 32.41
N PHE A 224 56.94 1.72 31.38
CA PHE A 224 55.96 1.09 30.49
C PHE A 224 56.59 0.35 29.29
N ARG A 225 57.82 0.70 28.90
CA ARG A 225 58.53 0.04 27.78
C ARG A 225 58.77 -1.46 28.01
N LYS A 226 58.87 -1.89 29.27
CA LYS A 226 59.09 -3.30 29.67
C LYS A 226 57.99 -4.23 29.14
N PHE A 227 56.76 -3.74 28.98
CA PHE A 227 55.61 -4.55 28.56
C PHE A 227 55.44 -4.64 27.03
N GLY A 228 55.95 -3.68 26.27
CA GLY A 228 55.79 -3.71 24.82
C GLY A 228 56.35 -2.49 24.09
N LYS A 229 56.15 -2.46 22.77
CA LYS A 229 56.50 -1.30 21.95
C LYS A 229 55.45 -0.21 22.12
N LEU A 230 55.90 0.95 22.56
CA LEU A 230 55.11 2.17 22.66
C LEU A 230 55.07 2.85 21.29
N ALA A 231 53.89 3.36 20.92
CA ALA A 231 53.68 4.17 19.74
C ALA A 231 53.92 5.66 20.06
N GLU A 232 53.35 6.15 21.16
CA GLU A 232 53.44 7.55 21.57
C GLU A 232 53.17 7.69 23.08
N ILE A 233 53.78 8.69 23.72
CA ILE A 233 53.41 9.13 25.08
C ILE A 233 53.03 10.60 24.96
N THR A 234 51.78 10.92 25.25
CA THR A 234 51.26 12.28 25.21
C THR A 234 51.03 12.75 26.65
N PRO A 235 51.91 13.59 27.22
CA PRO A 235 51.65 14.20 28.52
C PRO A 235 50.46 15.16 28.40
N GLN A 236 49.72 15.32 29.50
CA GLN A 236 48.68 16.32 29.56
C GLN A 236 49.30 17.73 29.45
N PRO A 237 48.72 18.65 28.64
CA PRO A 237 49.23 20.01 28.51
C PRO A 237 49.17 20.76 29.84
N THR A 238 50.22 21.53 30.13
CA THR A 238 50.43 22.24 31.41
C THR A 238 49.24 23.13 31.80
N ASP A 239 48.57 23.74 30.81
CA ASP A 239 47.43 24.67 30.94
C ASP A 239 46.08 24.02 31.27
N SER A 240 45.99 22.69 31.25
CA SER A 240 44.69 22.01 31.45
C SER A 240 44.27 21.94 32.93
N LYS A 241 43.01 22.28 33.21
CA LYS A 241 42.40 22.29 34.56
C LYS A 241 41.94 20.91 35.08
N VAL A 242 42.22 19.82 34.36
CA VAL A 242 41.72 18.48 34.69
C VAL A 242 42.63 17.83 35.73
N VAL A 243 42.10 17.59 36.93
CA VAL A 243 42.75 16.91 38.07
C VAL A 243 42.02 15.58 38.33
N PRO A 244 42.70 14.44 38.60
CA PRO A 244 44.17 14.27 38.72
C PRO A 244 44.89 14.43 37.38
N ARG A 245 46.15 14.91 37.46
CA ARG A 245 47.04 14.99 36.29
C ARG A 245 47.22 13.61 35.69
N HIS A 246 47.24 13.53 34.36
CA HIS A 246 47.36 12.28 33.64
C HIS A 246 48.27 12.36 32.42
N ALA A 247 48.68 11.20 31.93
CA ALA A 247 49.37 11.06 30.64
C ALA A 247 48.69 9.95 29.83
N PHE A 248 48.64 10.13 28.52
CA PHE A 248 48.19 9.09 27.59
C PHE A 248 49.39 8.30 27.09
N ILE A 249 49.29 6.98 27.14
CA ILE A 249 50.29 6.05 26.64
C ILE A 249 49.65 5.20 25.55
N ASP A 250 50.09 5.41 24.32
CA ASP A 250 49.64 4.64 23.16
C ASP A 250 50.59 3.47 22.92
N TYR A 251 50.07 2.25 22.98
CA TYR A 251 50.76 1.04 22.52
C TYR A 251 50.45 0.77 21.05
N GLU A 252 51.38 0.10 20.35
CA GLU A 252 51.12 -0.39 18.99
C GLU A 252 49.97 -1.42 18.96
N ARG A 253 49.82 -2.18 20.05
CA ARG A 253 48.90 -3.33 20.13
C ARG A 253 48.12 -3.32 21.44
N LYS A 254 46.82 -3.63 21.38
CA LYS A 254 45.91 -3.70 22.55
C LYS A 254 46.44 -4.59 23.69
N ARG A 255 47.03 -5.74 23.36
CA ARG A 255 47.60 -6.70 24.33
C ARG A 255 48.69 -6.09 25.22
N PHE A 256 49.56 -5.27 24.65
CA PHE A 256 50.61 -4.62 25.43
C PHE A 256 50.02 -3.60 26.40
N GLY A 257 48.97 -2.89 25.96
CA GLY A 257 48.17 -2.01 26.84
C GLY A 257 47.51 -2.78 27.98
N SER A 258 46.87 -3.91 27.69
CA SER A 258 46.23 -4.75 28.73
C SER A 258 47.23 -5.30 29.75
N MET A 259 48.37 -5.78 29.28
CA MET A 259 49.43 -6.30 30.14
C MET A 259 50.02 -5.20 31.03
N ALA A 260 50.30 -4.03 30.46
CA ALA A 260 50.80 -2.88 31.20
C ALA A 260 49.81 -2.40 32.27
N LYS A 261 48.51 -2.32 31.94
CA LYS A 261 47.48 -1.98 32.93
C LYS A 261 47.49 -2.97 34.09
N ASN A 262 47.46 -4.27 33.81
CA ASN A 262 47.34 -5.30 34.83
C ASN A 262 48.56 -5.40 35.74
N CYS A 263 49.76 -5.10 35.23
CA CYS A 263 50.98 -5.13 36.03
C CYS A 263 51.26 -3.84 36.81
N MET A 264 50.86 -2.68 36.27
CA MET A 264 51.22 -1.36 36.81
C MET A 264 50.10 -0.63 37.55
N HIS A 265 48.86 -1.11 37.47
CA HIS A 265 47.76 -0.48 38.20
C HIS A 265 48.01 -0.50 39.72
N GLY A 266 47.94 0.66 40.37
CA GLY A 266 48.18 0.81 41.80
C GLY A 266 49.65 0.72 42.21
N TYR A 267 50.59 0.79 41.27
CA TYR A 267 52.03 0.87 41.56
C TYR A 267 52.37 2.19 42.25
N ILE A 268 53.19 2.12 43.31
CA ILE A 268 53.67 3.27 44.06
C ILE A 268 55.11 3.52 43.64
N LEU A 269 55.37 4.68 43.04
CA LEU A 269 56.70 5.05 42.61
C LEU A 269 57.48 5.66 43.80
N PRO A 270 58.64 5.10 44.18
CA PRO A 270 59.46 5.63 45.26
C PRO A 270 60.16 6.94 44.86
N GLU A 271 60.72 7.63 45.85
CA GLU A 271 61.42 8.92 45.66
C GLU A 271 62.63 8.78 44.71
N SER A 272 63.34 7.64 44.74
CA SER A 272 64.51 7.36 43.90
C SER A 272 64.24 7.43 42.39
N ASP A 273 63.00 7.15 41.99
CA ASP A 273 62.61 6.99 40.59
C ASP A 273 61.79 8.20 40.09
N GLY A 274 61.76 9.30 40.86
CA GLY A 274 61.03 10.53 40.52
C GLY A 274 59.59 10.59 41.04
N GLY A 275 59.24 9.79 42.06
CA GLY A 275 57.89 9.72 42.62
C GLY A 275 57.49 10.80 43.63
N GLY A 276 58.39 11.74 43.95
CA GLY A 276 58.19 12.78 44.97
C GLY A 276 58.34 12.26 46.42
N LYS A 277 58.33 13.19 47.39
CA LYS A 277 58.63 12.93 48.82
C LYS A 277 57.73 11.89 49.52
N THR A 278 56.50 11.72 49.04
CA THR A 278 55.49 10.81 49.62
C THR A 278 55.15 9.63 48.71
N GLY A 279 55.84 9.51 47.57
CA GLY A 279 55.57 8.51 46.53
C GLY A 279 54.27 8.77 45.75
N THR A 280 54.30 8.52 44.44
CA THR A 280 53.16 8.75 43.54
C THR A 280 52.52 7.42 43.13
N LYS A 281 51.21 7.29 43.33
CA LYS A 281 50.43 6.09 42.97
C LYS A 281 49.89 6.21 41.54
N LEU A 282 50.17 5.22 40.70
CA LEU A 282 49.71 5.18 39.31
C LEU A 282 48.35 4.48 39.18
N LYS A 283 47.34 5.21 38.71
CA LYS A 283 46.05 4.63 38.32
C LYS A 283 45.99 4.52 36.80
N VAL A 284 46.05 3.30 36.30
CA VAL A 284 46.02 3.01 34.85
C VAL A 284 44.61 2.60 34.42
N SER A 285 44.07 3.24 33.40
CA SER A 285 42.74 2.98 32.83
C SER A 285 42.76 2.94 31.29
N TYR A 286 41.76 2.33 30.66
CA TYR A 286 41.63 2.26 29.20
C TYR A 286 40.88 3.47 28.64
N GLU A 287 41.38 4.06 27.56
CA GLU A 287 40.73 5.16 26.82
C GLU A 287 40.42 4.74 25.36
N PRO A 288 39.21 4.97 24.82
CA PRO A 288 38.87 4.62 23.45
C PRO A 288 39.55 5.54 22.42
N LYS A 289 40.06 4.98 21.31
CA LYS A 289 40.56 5.77 20.17
C LYS A 289 39.38 6.11 19.25
N HIS A 290 38.98 7.38 19.18
CA HIS A 290 37.91 7.85 18.28
C HIS A 290 38.24 7.51 16.81
N LYS A 291 37.56 6.50 16.24
CA LYS A 291 37.64 6.16 14.80
C LYS A 291 36.29 5.80 14.17
N ALA A 292 35.18 5.91 14.90
CA ALA A 292 33.96 5.20 14.49
C ALA A 292 33.09 5.90 13.44
N HIS A 293 33.23 7.20 13.17
CA HIS A 293 32.10 7.98 12.60
C HIS A 293 32.49 9.16 11.70
N TRP A 294 33.35 8.94 10.69
CA TRP A 294 33.74 10.01 9.75
C TRP A 294 32.65 10.34 8.70
N TYR A 295 31.83 9.35 8.30
CA TYR A 295 30.75 9.55 7.32
C TYR A 295 29.47 10.07 7.98
N THR A 296 29.23 9.72 9.25
CA THR A 296 28.08 10.22 10.00
C THR A 296 28.25 11.69 10.39
N SER A 297 29.48 12.16 10.64
CA SER A 297 29.73 13.58 10.89
C SER A 297 29.35 14.43 9.67
N TRP A 298 29.64 13.99 8.46
CA TRP A 298 29.25 14.73 7.25
C TRP A 298 27.72 14.88 7.09
N ILE A 299 26.95 13.86 7.47
CA ILE A 299 25.47 13.91 7.42
C ILE A 299 24.91 14.86 8.50
N THR A 300 25.51 14.88 9.69
CA THR A 300 25.08 15.78 10.78
C THR A 300 25.52 17.22 10.57
N ASP A 301 26.67 17.43 9.93
CA ASP A 301 27.29 18.75 9.80
C ASP A 301 26.70 19.52 8.59
N HIS A 302 26.19 18.82 7.57
CA HIS A 302 25.61 19.43 6.36
C HIS A 302 24.27 18.83 5.92
N PRO A 303 23.20 18.92 6.75
CA PRO A 303 21.90 18.33 6.44
C PRO A 303 21.25 18.90 5.17
N ARG A 304 21.52 20.18 4.84
CA ARG A 304 20.97 20.87 3.66
C ARG A 304 21.43 20.27 2.32
N ILE A 305 22.60 19.64 2.29
CA ILE A 305 23.18 19.05 1.06
C ILE A 305 23.03 17.53 1.11
N ALA A 306 23.28 16.92 2.28
CA ALA A 306 23.25 15.48 2.43
C ALA A 306 21.84 14.89 2.23
N ILE A 307 20.78 15.50 2.78
CA ILE A 307 19.42 14.95 2.71
C ILE A 307 18.90 14.90 1.26
N PRO A 308 18.96 15.98 0.46
CA PRO A 308 18.52 15.93 -0.94
C PRO A 308 19.31 14.92 -1.79
N ILE A 309 20.62 14.81 -1.59
CA ILE A 309 21.47 13.83 -2.30
C ILE A 309 21.06 12.40 -1.94
N ILE A 310 20.84 12.12 -0.65
CA ILE A 310 20.40 10.79 -0.21
C ILE A 310 19.03 10.45 -0.81
N VAL A 311 18.07 11.38 -0.79
CA VAL A 311 16.74 11.18 -1.39
C VAL A 311 16.86 10.95 -2.90
N ALA A 312 17.69 11.71 -3.61
CA ALA A 312 17.90 11.53 -5.05
C ALA A 312 18.52 10.17 -5.37
N ILE A 313 19.52 9.72 -4.60
CA ILE A 313 20.14 8.39 -4.76
C ILE A 313 19.11 7.30 -4.48
N LEU A 314 18.35 7.39 -3.39
CA LEU A 314 17.33 6.41 -3.03
C LEU A 314 16.21 6.34 -4.09
N THR A 315 15.78 7.48 -4.62
CA THR A 315 14.75 7.56 -5.67
C THR A 315 15.26 6.97 -6.98
N SER A 316 16.48 7.31 -7.39
CA SER A 316 17.13 6.77 -8.59
C SER A 316 17.33 5.26 -8.48
N LEU A 317 17.79 4.77 -7.32
CA LEU A 317 17.97 3.35 -7.06
C LEU A 317 16.61 2.61 -7.05
N ALA A 318 15.56 3.23 -6.51
CA ALA A 318 14.22 2.65 -6.51
C ALA A 318 13.67 2.51 -7.94
N VAL A 319 13.77 3.56 -8.76
CA VAL A 319 13.31 3.55 -10.17
C VAL A 319 14.05 2.48 -10.97
N THR A 320 15.38 2.45 -10.88
CA THR A 320 16.22 1.49 -11.63
C THR A 320 15.95 0.03 -11.25
N ILE A 321 15.58 -0.26 -10.01
CA ILE A 321 15.26 -1.62 -9.56
C ILE A 321 13.81 -1.99 -9.82
N PHE A 322 12.85 -1.12 -9.48
CA PHE A 322 11.44 -1.47 -9.44
C PHE A 322 10.71 -1.28 -10.77
N ASP A 323 11.13 -0.35 -11.64
CA ASP A 323 10.44 -0.13 -12.91
C ASP A 323 10.52 -1.36 -13.84
N PRO A 324 11.69 -2.04 -14.00
CA PRO A 324 11.75 -3.29 -14.75
C PRO A 324 10.85 -4.40 -14.17
N ILE A 325 10.74 -4.47 -12.84
CA ILE A 325 9.86 -5.43 -12.16
C ILE A 325 8.38 -5.11 -12.46
N ARG A 326 8.02 -3.82 -12.49
CA ARG A 326 6.66 -3.37 -12.80
C ARG A 326 6.30 -3.65 -14.26
N VAL A 327 7.19 -3.33 -15.21
CA VAL A 327 7.00 -3.66 -16.64
C VAL A 327 6.81 -5.17 -16.82
N PHE A 328 7.64 -5.98 -16.16
CA PHE A 328 7.48 -7.43 -16.17
C PHE A 328 6.13 -7.87 -15.60
N SER A 329 5.71 -7.33 -14.45
CA SER A 329 4.41 -7.65 -13.84
C SER A 329 3.25 -7.31 -14.78
N ILE A 330 3.28 -6.16 -15.43
CA ILE A 330 2.26 -5.74 -16.41
C ILE A 330 2.28 -6.69 -17.62
N LYS A 331 3.45 -7.01 -18.16
CA LYS A 331 3.60 -7.96 -19.27
C LYS A 331 3.01 -9.34 -18.92
N THR A 332 3.24 -9.83 -17.71
CA THR A 332 2.65 -11.10 -17.25
C THR A 332 1.13 -11.02 -17.10
N HIS A 333 0.59 -9.85 -16.73
CA HIS A 333 -0.84 -9.61 -16.64
C HIS A 333 -1.52 -9.65 -18.02
N ILE A 334 -0.93 -8.96 -19.01
CA ILE A 334 -1.43 -8.90 -20.40
C ILE A 334 -1.37 -10.27 -21.09
N THR A 335 -0.32 -11.05 -20.84
CA THR A 335 -0.10 -12.38 -21.46
C THR A 335 -0.72 -13.53 -20.64
N HIS A 336 -1.56 -13.21 -19.65
CA HIS A 336 -2.22 -14.18 -18.76
C HIS A 336 -1.29 -15.24 -18.14
N GLY A 337 -0.05 -14.87 -17.82
CA GLY A 337 0.94 -15.75 -17.17
C GLY A 337 1.66 -16.73 -18.10
N MET A 338 1.37 -16.77 -19.40
CA MET A 338 2.08 -17.67 -20.33
C MET A 338 3.56 -17.28 -20.52
N SER A 339 3.87 -15.97 -20.50
CA SER A 339 5.25 -15.46 -20.56
C SER A 339 6.10 -15.83 -19.34
N VAL A 340 5.46 -16.16 -18.20
CA VAL A 340 6.17 -16.68 -17.02
C VAL A 340 6.75 -18.04 -17.37
N SER A 341 6.02 -18.92 -18.06
CA SER A 341 6.52 -20.27 -18.39
C SER A 341 7.80 -20.25 -19.25
N GLU A 342 7.93 -19.27 -20.15
CA GLU A 342 9.04 -19.16 -21.09
C GLU A 342 10.33 -18.57 -20.48
N ILE A 343 10.20 -17.68 -19.48
CA ILE A 343 11.34 -17.08 -18.76
C ILE A 343 11.70 -17.88 -17.49
N THR A 344 10.77 -18.66 -16.94
CA THR A 344 10.95 -19.45 -15.70
C THR A 344 11.94 -20.60 -15.88
N ASP A 345 12.35 -20.96 -17.10
CA ASP A 345 13.36 -22.00 -17.29
C ASP A 345 14.80 -21.62 -16.89
N ARG A 346 15.02 -20.40 -16.38
CA ARG A 346 16.28 -20.05 -15.71
C ARG A 346 16.27 -20.50 -14.23
N PRO A 347 17.28 -21.28 -13.77
CA PRO A 347 17.30 -21.88 -12.43
C PRO A 347 17.31 -20.87 -11.28
N ILE A 348 17.84 -19.65 -11.50
CA ILE A 348 17.90 -18.57 -10.52
C ILE A 348 16.52 -17.99 -10.19
N VAL A 349 15.63 -17.92 -11.19
CA VAL A 349 14.25 -17.43 -11.02
C VAL A 349 13.40 -18.46 -10.29
N LYS A 350 13.57 -19.77 -10.61
CA LYS A 350 12.97 -20.88 -9.85
C LYS A 350 13.38 -20.86 -8.38
N TRP A 351 14.65 -20.55 -8.06
CA TRP A 351 15.13 -20.44 -6.68
C TRP A 351 14.50 -19.24 -5.93
N PHE A 352 14.41 -18.08 -6.57
CA PHE A 352 13.85 -16.87 -5.96
C PHE A 352 12.32 -16.98 -5.74
N GLN A 353 11.59 -17.53 -6.71
CA GLN A 353 10.16 -17.85 -6.58
C GLN A 353 9.92 -18.86 -5.45
N LYS A 354 10.73 -19.92 -5.35
CA LYS A 354 10.59 -20.95 -4.30
C LYS A 354 10.84 -20.39 -2.88
N GLN A 355 11.61 -19.30 -2.77
CA GLN A 355 11.88 -18.63 -1.51
C GLN A 355 10.79 -17.60 -1.14
N LEU A 356 10.16 -16.94 -2.13
CA LEU A 356 9.05 -15.99 -1.92
C LEU A 356 7.68 -16.68 -1.77
N LEU A 357 7.46 -17.83 -2.38
CA LEU A 357 6.18 -18.56 -2.37
C LEU A 357 6.01 -19.52 -1.18
N ARG A 358 7.02 -19.63 -0.30
CA ARG A 358 6.97 -20.47 0.92
C ARG A 358 5.85 -20.10 1.91
N GLY A 359 5.15 -18.98 1.72
CA GLY A 359 3.98 -18.56 2.50
C GLY A 359 2.68 -18.33 1.72
N TYR A 360 2.66 -18.52 0.40
CA TYR A 360 1.50 -18.11 -0.44
C TYR A 360 0.81 -19.26 -1.20
N ASP A 361 1.35 -20.49 -1.17
CA ASP A 361 0.85 -21.62 -1.97
C ASP A 361 -0.30 -22.44 -1.32
N TYR A 362 -0.94 -21.94 -0.26
CA TYR A 362 -2.10 -22.64 0.35
C TYR A 362 -3.48 -22.19 -0.21
N ILE A 363 -3.56 -21.16 -1.07
CA ILE A 363 -4.86 -20.51 -1.42
C ILE A 363 -5.21 -20.58 -2.93
N ARG A 364 -4.57 -21.43 -3.74
CA ARG A 364 -4.96 -21.62 -5.15
C ARG A 364 -5.21 -23.07 -5.53
N PHE A 365 -6.19 -23.67 -4.87
CA PHE A 365 -6.98 -24.75 -5.45
C PHE A 365 -8.46 -24.35 -5.47
N ARG A 366 -8.80 -23.45 -6.41
CA ARG A 366 -10.18 -23.31 -6.88
C ARG A 366 -10.18 -23.77 -8.34
N LYS A 367 -10.83 -24.91 -8.59
CA LYS A 367 -11.09 -25.43 -9.93
C LYS A 367 -11.70 -24.30 -10.79
N PRO A 368 -11.36 -24.17 -12.08
CA PRO A 368 -12.18 -23.36 -12.97
C PRO A 368 -13.57 -23.99 -12.97
N CYS A 369 -14.56 -23.23 -12.53
CA CYS A 369 -15.95 -23.61 -12.70
C CYS A 369 -16.19 -23.66 -14.22
N VAL A 370 -16.83 -24.73 -14.66
CA VAL A 370 -17.17 -25.04 -16.05
C VAL A 370 -17.67 -23.78 -16.77
N GLU A 371 -17.08 -23.49 -17.93
CA GLU A 371 -17.55 -22.44 -18.85
C GLU A 371 -19.00 -22.73 -19.23
N ASP A 372 -19.92 -21.83 -18.84
CA ASP A 372 -21.29 -21.85 -19.30
C ASP A 372 -21.34 -21.46 -20.79
N ASP A 373 -21.82 -22.36 -21.64
CA ASP A 373 -22.06 -22.18 -23.09
C ASP A 373 -23.28 -21.27 -23.41
N SER A 374 -23.73 -20.46 -22.45
CA SER A 374 -24.80 -19.47 -22.57
C SER A 374 -24.56 -18.31 -23.58
N PRO A 375 -23.32 -17.85 -23.89
CA PRO A 375 -23.13 -16.65 -24.71
C PRO A 375 -23.52 -16.80 -26.20
N ARG A 376 -23.47 -18.01 -26.78
CA ARG A 376 -23.50 -18.18 -28.26
C ARG A 376 -24.77 -17.67 -28.95
N ILE A 377 -25.94 -17.70 -28.29
CA ILE A 377 -27.22 -17.25 -28.90
C ILE A 377 -27.35 -15.72 -28.94
N ILE A 378 -26.83 -15.01 -27.93
CA ILE A 378 -26.81 -13.53 -27.91
C ILE A 378 -26.05 -13.00 -29.13
N TRP A 379 -25.02 -13.75 -29.53
CA TRP A 379 -24.07 -13.34 -30.55
C TRP A 379 -24.52 -13.64 -31.98
N GLU A 380 -25.52 -14.49 -32.19
CA GLU A 380 -26.12 -14.71 -33.52
C GLU A 380 -26.74 -13.43 -34.08
N ASP A 381 -27.49 -12.68 -33.25
CA ASP A 381 -28.12 -11.40 -33.64
C ASP A 381 -27.09 -10.29 -33.88
N ARG A 382 -25.92 -10.39 -33.23
CA ARG A 382 -24.86 -9.38 -33.24
C ARG A 382 -23.68 -9.73 -34.14
N GLN A 383 -23.81 -10.78 -34.95
CA GLN A 383 -22.73 -11.30 -35.79
C GLN A 383 -22.20 -10.25 -36.79
N ALA A 384 -23.08 -9.41 -37.33
CA ALA A 384 -22.68 -8.32 -38.23
C ALA A 384 -21.76 -7.31 -37.53
N GLN A 385 -22.06 -6.95 -36.28
CA GLN A 385 -21.26 -6.03 -35.47
C GLN A 385 -19.93 -6.67 -35.05
N ILE A 386 -19.93 -7.98 -34.75
CA ILE A 386 -18.72 -8.75 -34.44
C ILE A 386 -17.79 -8.79 -35.66
N GLN A 387 -18.32 -9.10 -36.84
CA GLN A 387 -17.55 -9.11 -38.09
C GLN A 387 -16.99 -7.73 -38.42
N GLN A 388 -17.78 -6.67 -38.23
CA GLN A 388 -17.33 -5.29 -38.40
C GLN A 388 -16.18 -4.94 -37.44
N LEU A 389 -16.29 -5.31 -36.17
CA LEU A 389 -15.24 -5.10 -35.17
C LEU A 389 -13.96 -5.89 -35.51
N GLN A 390 -14.09 -7.15 -35.93
CA GLN A 390 -12.95 -7.97 -36.35
C GLN A 390 -12.26 -7.41 -37.60
N THR A 391 -13.03 -6.87 -38.54
CA THR A 391 -12.52 -6.18 -39.73
C THR A 391 -11.70 -4.96 -39.31
N TRP A 392 -12.23 -4.13 -38.40
CA TRP A 392 -11.52 -2.96 -37.89
C TRP A 392 -10.26 -3.28 -37.10
N LEU A 393 -10.24 -4.42 -36.42
CA LEU A 393 -9.07 -4.91 -35.69
C LEU A 393 -8.00 -5.50 -36.63
N SER A 394 -8.36 -5.84 -37.87
CA SER A 394 -7.43 -6.36 -38.88
C SER A 394 -6.87 -5.25 -39.77
N GLU A 395 -7.59 -4.14 -39.91
CA GLU A 395 -7.13 -2.94 -40.62
C GLU A 395 -6.19 -2.08 -39.77
N THR A 396 -5.21 -1.46 -40.41
CA THR A 396 -4.39 -0.39 -39.81
C THR A 396 -5.17 0.91 -39.81
N ALA A 397 -5.81 1.22 -38.67
CA ALA A 397 -6.47 2.50 -38.47
C ALA A 397 -6.03 3.11 -37.14
N ASP A 398 -5.41 4.28 -37.21
CA ASP A 398 -4.92 5.01 -36.05
C ASP A 398 -6.07 5.77 -35.32
N THR A 399 -7.21 5.12 -35.13
CA THR A 399 -8.42 5.73 -34.55
C THR A 399 -8.96 4.89 -33.41
N PHE A 400 -9.67 5.51 -32.47
CA PHE A 400 -10.38 4.77 -31.43
C PHE A 400 -11.58 4.01 -32.00
N ILE A 401 -11.80 2.83 -31.41
CA ILE A 401 -13.03 2.08 -31.57
C ILE A 401 -13.87 2.34 -30.33
N VAL A 402 -15.08 2.87 -30.51
CA VAL A 402 -16.01 3.11 -29.41
C VAL A 402 -17.19 2.18 -29.54
N VAL A 403 -17.40 1.32 -28.55
CA VAL A 403 -18.61 0.53 -28.42
C VAL A 403 -19.51 1.26 -27.43
N HIS A 404 -20.57 1.86 -27.94
CA HIS A 404 -21.51 2.62 -27.14
C HIS A 404 -22.86 1.90 -27.07
N GLY A 405 -23.50 1.97 -25.92
CA GLY A 405 -24.80 1.35 -25.68
C GLY A 405 -25.16 1.47 -24.21
N PRO A 406 -26.44 1.33 -23.83
CA PRO A 406 -26.87 1.62 -22.46
C PRO A 406 -26.21 0.66 -21.44
N ARG A 407 -26.41 0.83 -20.14
CA ARG A 407 -25.95 -0.13 -19.10
C ARG A 407 -26.70 -1.46 -19.11
N GLY A 408 -25.99 -2.59 -19.16
CA GLY A 408 -26.61 -3.92 -19.23
C GLY A 408 -26.86 -4.49 -20.63
N ALA A 409 -26.26 -3.90 -21.68
CA ALA A 409 -26.35 -4.40 -23.05
C ALA A 409 -25.41 -5.60 -23.32
N GLY A 410 -24.56 -5.98 -22.36
CA GLY A 410 -23.55 -7.02 -22.55
C GLY A 410 -22.32 -6.55 -23.35
N LYS A 411 -21.90 -5.28 -23.20
CA LYS A 411 -20.83 -4.68 -24.03
C LYS A 411 -19.46 -5.32 -23.77
N ARG A 412 -19.21 -5.62 -22.51
CA ARG A 412 -17.97 -6.24 -22.05
C ARG A 412 -17.86 -7.66 -22.59
N GLU A 413 -18.95 -8.42 -22.46
CA GLU A 413 -19.09 -9.78 -22.94
C GLU A 413 -18.95 -9.81 -24.47
N PHE A 414 -19.61 -8.89 -25.18
CA PHE A 414 -19.52 -8.74 -26.64
C PHE A 414 -18.07 -8.59 -27.13
N VAL A 415 -17.28 -7.73 -26.49
CA VAL A 415 -15.89 -7.50 -26.91
C VAL A 415 -14.95 -8.60 -26.43
N ILE A 416 -14.99 -8.97 -25.15
CA ILE A 416 -14.00 -9.87 -24.55
C ILE A 416 -14.28 -11.32 -24.91
N GLU A 417 -15.54 -11.75 -24.80
CA GLU A 417 -15.91 -13.15 -24.93
C GLU A 417 -16.04 -13.56 -26.38
N GLU A 418 -16.49 -12.69 -27.29
CA GLU A 418 -16.74 -13.06 -28.69
C GLU A 418 -15.76 -12.39 -29.66
N ALA A 419 -15.68 -11.06 -29.68
CA ALA A 419 -14.85 -10.36 -30.67
C ALA A 419 -13.34 -10.65 -30.53
N LEU A 420 -12.87 -10.92 -29.31
CA LEU A 420 -11.46 -11.14 -28.99
C LEU A 420 -11.07 -12.60 -28.73
N LYS A 421 -11.92 -13.61 -28.99
CA LYS A 421 -11.62 -15.05 -28.73
C LYS A 421 -10.26 -15.52 -29.29
N GLY A 422 -9.91 -15.05 -30.50
CA GLY A 422 -8.69 -15.45 -31.19
C GLY A 422 -7.43 -14.68 -30.78
N ARG A 423 -7.51 -13.67 -29.90
CA ARG A 423 -6.38 -12.82 -29.51
C ARG A 423 -5.98 -13.07 -28.06
N HIS A 424 -4.71 -13.41 -27.86
CA HIS A 424 -4.18 -13.72 -26.53
C HIS A 424 -3.75 -12.49 -25.73
N ASN A 425 -3.30 -11.43 -26.41
CA ASN A 425 -2.77 -10.22 -25.77
C ASN A 425 -3.89 -9.20 -25.57
N LYS A 426 -4.56 -9.25 -24.42
CA LYS A 426 -5.64 -8.32 -24.07
C LYS A 426 -5.40 -7.66 -22.71
N LEU A 427 -5.58 -6.35 -22.66
CA LEU A 427 -5.55 -5.56 -21.42
C LEU A 427 -6.94 -4.98 -21.19
N LEU A 428 -7.50 -5.24 -20.02
CA LEU A 428 -8.79 -4.72 -19.61
C LEU A 428 -8.61 -3.73 -18.47
N ILE A 429 -9.18 -2.54 -18.60
CA ILE A 429 -9.16 -1.50 -17.57
C ILE A 429 -10.60 -1.17 -17.20
N ASP A 430 -11.04 -1.53 -15.99
CA ASP A 430 -12.36 -1.13 -15.48
C ASP A 430 -12.31 0.22 -14.77
N CYS A 431 -12.78 1.27 -15.46
CA CYS A 431 -12.81 2.62 -14.90
C CYS A 431 -13.73 2.77 -13.69
N LYS A 432 -14.75 1.91 -13.55
CA LYS A 432 -15.70 1.97 -12.44
C LYS A 432 -14.99 1.79 -11.10
N ARG A 433 -14.07 0.82 -11.02
CA ARG A 433 -13.27 0.54 -9.81
C ARG A 433 -12.31 1.66 -9.46
N VAL A 434 -11.73 2.30 -10.49
CA VAL A 434 -10.81 3.43 -10.30
C VAL A 434 -11.57 4.64 -9.77
N GLN A 435 -12.79 4.87 -10.23
CA GLN A 435 -13.61 6.00 -9.81
C GLN A 435 -14.26 5.81 -8.43
N GLU A 436 -14.79 4.63 -8.12
CA GLU A 436 -15.46 4.37 -6.84
C GLU A 436 -14.49 4.45 -5.64
N ALA A 437 -13.19 4.45 -5.90
CA ALA A 437 -12.17 4.67 -4.88
C ALA A 437 -12.16 6.13 -4.38
N ARG A 438 -12.53 6.31 -3.11
CA ARG A 438 -12.69 7.65 -2.51
C ARG A 438 -11.39 8.39 -2.16
N SER A 439 -10.23 7.74 -2.19
CA SER A 439 -8.95 8.33 -1.77
C SER A 439 -7.88 8.21 -2.86
N ASP A 440 -6.98 9.18 -2.94
CA ASP A 440 -5.93 9.20 -3.98
C ASP A 440 -5.02 7.96 -3.96
N SER A 441 -4.77 7.42 -2.77
CA SER A 441 -3.99 6.18 -2.65
C SER A 441 -4.80 4.96 -3.09
N ALA A 442 -6.11 4.94 -2.87
CA ALA A 442 -6.99 3.87 -3.32
C ALA A 442 -7.24 3.94 -4.83
N THR A 443 -7.35 5.13 -5.43
CA THR A 443 -7.49 5.29 -6.89
C THR A 443 -6.22 4.84 -7.60
N ILE A 444 -5.04 5.18 -7.09
CA ILE A 444 -3.74 4.71 -7.60
C ILE A 444 -3.64 3.18 -7.47
N ALA A 445 -4.01 2.62 -6.32
CA ALA A 445 -3.98 1.18 -6.10
C ALA A 445 -4.96 0.44 -7.01
N ALA A 446 -6.17 0.99 -7.23
CA ALA A 446 -7.16 0.44 -8.16
C ALA A 446 -6.64 0.48 -9.60
N ALA A 447 -6.16 1.63 -10.08
CA ALA A 447 -5.57 1.76 -11.42
C ALA A 447 -4.37 0.82 -11.63
N ALA A 448 -3.48 0.72 -10.64
CA ALA A 448 -2.36 -0.21 -10.68
C ALA A 448 -2.82 -1.68 -10.70
N SER A 449 -3.89 -2.01 -9.98
CA SER A 449 -4.42 -3.38 -9.92
C SER A 449 -5.05 -3.84 -11.23
N GLU A 450 -5.75 -2.94 -11.93
CA GLU A 450 -6.38 -3.21 -13.23
C GLU A 450 -5.32 -3.50 -14.31
N VAL A 451 -4.17 -2.83 -14.24
CA VAL A 451 -3.09 -3.01 -15.22
C VAL A 451 -2.10 -4.11 -14.84
N GLY A 452 -2.16 -4.59 -13.59
CA GLY A 452 -1.17 -5.54 -13.07
C GLY A 452 0.16 -4.89 -12.70
N TYR A 453 0.19 -3.59 -12.42
CA TYR A 453 1.35 -2.86 -11.93
C TYR A 453 1.68 -3.28 -10.49
N ARG A 454 2.79 -4.02 -10.29
CA ARG A 454 3.30 -4.44 -8.98
C ARG A 454 4.83 -4.35 -8.94
N PRO A 455 5.46 -3.95 -7.82
CA PRO A 455 4.87 -3.55 -6.54
C PRO A 455 4.32 -2.12 -6.51
N VAL A 456 3.22 -1.90 -5.76
CA VAL A 456 2.66 -0.58 -5.43
C VAL A 456 3.03 -0.24 -3.99
N PHE A 457 3.75 0.86 -3.79
CA PHE A 457 4.12 1.33 -2.45
C PHE A 457 3.20 2.48 -2.03
N THR A 458 2.03 2.16 -1.47
CA THR A 458 1.05 3.15 -1.01
C THR A 458 1.57 4.06 0.11
N TRP A 459 2.59 3.62 0.87
CA TRP A 459 3.24 4.44 1.90
C TRP A 459 4.13 5.54 1.33
N MET A 460 4.58 5.44 0.07
CA MET A 460 5.54 6.40 -0.51
C MET A 460 4.95 7.81 -0.58
N ASN A 461 3.63 7.92 -0.83
CA ASN A 461 2.91 9.19 -0.79
C ASN A 461 2.93 9.83 0.61
N SER A 462 2.81 9.03 1.67
CA SER A 462 2.87 9.51 3.05
C SER A 462 4.28 9.94 3.46
N ILE A 463 5.32 9.22 3.02
CA ILE A 463 6.71 9.57 3.33
C ILE A 463 7.13 10.83 2.58
N SER A 464 6.75 10.97 1.31
CA SER A 464 6.99 12.18 0.54
C SER A 464 6.36 13.42 1.17
N SER A 465 5.12 13.32 1.68
CA SER A 465 4.50 14.43 2.41
C SER A 465 5.21 14.78 3.73
N LEU A 466 5.74 13.78 4.44
CA LEU A 466 6.51 13.99 5.66
C LEU A 466 7.88 14.58 5.39
N ILE A 467 8.52 14.22 4.28
CA ILE A 467 9.77 14.84 3.84
C ILE A 467 9.53 16.29 3.46
N ASP A 468 8.45 16.59 2.72
CA ASP A 468 8.08 17.97 2.41
C ASP A 468 7.77 18.78 3.68
N LEU A 469 7.13 18.17 4.69
CA LEU A 469 6.89 18.81 5.99
C LEU A 469 8.19 19.01 6.80
N ALA A 470 9.08 18.02 6.80
CA ALA A 470 10.38 18.10 7.46
C ALA A 470 11.28 19.13 6.79
N ALA A 471 11.26 19.20 5.45
CA ALA A 471 11.96 20.20 4.67
C ALA A 471 11.37 21.59 4.90
N MET A 472 10.04 21.74 4.96
CA MET A 472 9.41 23.00 5.33
C MET A 472 9.78 23.42 6.76
N GLY A 473 9.85 22.47 7.70
CA GLY A 473 10.23 22.73 9.09
C GLY A 473 11.72 23.04 9.30
N THR A 474 12.60 22.60 8.41
CA THR A 474 14.07 22.75 8.55
C THR A 474 14.69 23.75 7.58
N ILE A 475 14.08 23.95 6.41
CA ILE A 475 14.60 24.76 5.29
C ILE A 475 13.65 25.94 4.99
N GLY A 476 12.37 25.88 5.40
CA GLY A 476 11.39 26.94 5.13
C GLY A 476 10.82 26.92 3.71
N THR A 477 11.19 25.93 2.89
CA THR A 477 10.69 25.77 1.51
C THR A 477 10.11 24.37 1.31
N LYS A 478 8.94 24.30 0.68
CA LYS A 478 8.34 23.02 0.26
C LYS A 478 9.17 22.43 -0.88
N THR A 479 9.67 21.22 -0.69
CA THR A 479 10.59 20.57 -1.62
C THR A 479 9.93 19.93 -2.84
N GLY A 480 8.60 19.81 -2.86
CA GLY A 480 7.84 19.29 -4.01
C GLY A 480 8.00 17.78 -4.22
N PHE A 481 8.39 17.03 -3.18
CA PHE A 481 8.53 15.56 -3.25
C PHE A 481 7.20 14.82 -3.16
N SER A 482 6.14 15.47 -2.68
CA SER A 482 4.76 14.96 -2.79
C SER A 482 4.33 14.90 -4.25
N GLU A 483 4.46 13.72 -4.86
CA GLU A 483 3.94 13.48 -6.20
C GLU A 483 2.41 13.58 -6.19
N THR A 484 1.85 14.30 -7.17
CA THR A 484 0.40 14.37 -7.36
C THR A 484 -0.14 13.03 -7.86
N LEU A 485 -1.43 12.78 -7.61
CA LEU A 485 -2.16 11.63 -8.17
C LEU A 485 -1.97 11.52 -9.68
N GLU A 486 -2.01 12.66 -10.37
CA GLU A 486 -1.86 12.74 -11.82
C GLU A 486 -0.50 12.25 -12.29
N SER A 487 0.59 12.71 -11.65
CA SER A 487 1.96 12.27 -11.97
C SER A 487 2.12 10.77 -11.77
N GLN A 488 1.57 10.20 -10.70
CA GLN A 488 1.61 8.76 -10.44
C GLN A 488 0.85 7.97 -11.51
N MET A 489 -0.34 8.43 -11.88
CA MET A 489 -1.12 7.78 -12.93
C MET A 489 -0.39 7.81 -14.27
N VAL A 490 0.15 8.96 -14.66
CA VAL A 490 0.95 9.09 -15.89
C VAL A 490 2.14 8.14 -15.87
N LYS A 491 2.84 7.97 -14.74
CA LYS A 491 3.92 6.98 -14.61
C LYS A 491 3.43 5.54 -14.81
N ILE A 492 2.31 5.17 -14.20
CA ILE A 492 1.70 3.84 -14.36
C ILE A 492 1.35 3.63 -15.84
N TRP A 493 0.68 4.58 -16.47
CA TRP A 493 0.28 4.51 -17.88
C TRP A 493 1.47 4.47 -18.85
N ASN A 494 2.53 5.24 -18.60
CA ASN A 494 3.75 5.19 -19.42
C ASN A 494 4.48 3.86 -19.31
N LEU A 495 4.62 3.30 -18.10
CA LEU A 495 5.21 1.96 -17.90
C LEU A 495 4.33 0.85 -18.48
N THR A 496 3.02 1.10 -18.58
CA THR A 496 2.10 0.20 -19.27
C THR A 496 2.27 0.28 -20.77
N ALA A 497 2.44 1.48 -21.33
CA ALA A 497 2.71 1.67 -22.75
C ALA A 497 4.03 1.02 -23.17
N THR A 498 5.08 1.10 -22.35
CA THR A 498 6.33 0.38 -22.61
C THR A 498 6.15 -1.13 -22.54
N ALA A 499 5.42 -1.64 -21.55
CA ALA A 499 5.09 -3.08 -21.47
C ALA A 499 4.27 -3.56 -22.68
N LEU A 500 3.28 -2.77 -23.14
CA LEU A 500 2.49 -3.07 -24.34
C LEU A 500 3.36 -3.09 -25.60
N LYS A 501 4.27 -2.11 -25.75
CA LYS A 501 5.23 -2.07 -26.86
C LYS A 501 6.14 -3.29 -26.86
N GLU A 502 6.66 -3.71 -25.70
CA GLU A 502 7.45 -4.92 -25.56
C GLU A 502 6.67 -6.21 -25.82
N THR A 503 5.37 -6.25 -25.51
CA THR A 503 4.50 -7.40 -25.84
C THR A 503 4.17 -7.47 -27.32
N ALA A 504 3.97 -6.34 -27.99
CA ALA A 504 3.77 -6.32 -29.43
C ALA A 504 5.04 -6.80 -30.16
N LEU A 505 6.21 -6.38 -29.68
CA LEU A 505 7.51 -6.77 -30.24
C LEU A 505 7.98 -8.18 -29.85
N SER A 506 7.36 -8.87 -28.88
CA SER A 506 7.87 -10.18 -28.44
C SER A 506 7.75 -11.27 -29.50
N ASN A 507 6.87 -11.09 -30.49
CA ASN A 507 6.71 -12.00 -31.61
C ASN A 507 7.74 -11.79 -32.72
N ARG A 508 8.53 -10.70 -32.67
CA ARG A 508 9.57 -10.41 -33.64
C ARG A 508 10.73 -11.40 -33.50
N ARG A 509 10.88 -12.31 -34.47
CA ARG A 509 12.03 -13.23 -34.51
C ARG A 509 13.20 -12.55 -35.24
N ARG A 510 14.43 -12.93 -34.87
CA ARG A 510 15.64 -12.40 -35.51
C ARG A 510 15.83 -12.92 -36.95
N ASP A 511 15.09 -13.96 -37.32
CA ASP A 511 15.20 -14.63 -38.62
C ASP A 511 14.19 -14.12 -39.66
N ASP A 512 13.29 -13.21 -39.28
CA ASP A 512 12.27 -12.65 -40.19
C ASP A 512 12.87 -11.57 -41.10
N LYS A 513 12.34 -11.46 -42.33
CA LYS A 513 12.80 -10.47 -43.34
C LYS A 513 12.69 -9.02 -42.85
N ASP A 514 11.72 -8.78 -41.98
CA ASP A 514 11.34 -7.48 -41.43
C ASP A 514 12.06 -7.18 -40.10
N ALA A 515 12.98 -8.06 -39.68
CA ALA A 515 13.72 -7.91 -38.43
C ALA A 515 14.71 -6.72 -38.41
N GLN A 516 14.97 -6.06 -39.54
CA GLN A 516 15.83 -4.87 -39.62
C GLN A 516 15.07 -3.53 -39.53
N LEU A 517 13.74 -3.55 -39.59
CA LEU A 517 12.92 -2.32 -39.50
C LEU A 517 13.04 -1.66 -38.12
N ALA A 518 12.82 -0.35 -38.07
CA ALA A 518 12.64 0.34 -36.79
C ALA A 518 11.43 -0.24 -36.06
N ASN A 519 11.42 -0.15 -34.73
CA ASN A 519 10.36 -0.75 -33.92
C ASN A 519 8.96 -0.23 -34.31
N ASP A 520 8.87 1.04 -34.69
CA ASP A 520 7.60 1.69 -35.01
C ASP A 520 7.09 1.26 -36.40
N ASP A 521 7.98 1.22 -37.40
CA ASP A 521 7.68 0.71 -38.75
C ASP A 521 7.27 -0.78 -38.73
N TRP A 522 7.92 -1.58 -37.88
CA TRP A 522 7.57 -3.00 -37.74
C TRP A 522 6.16 -3.18 -37.15
N LEU A 523 5.78 -2.35 -36.17
CA LEU A 523 4.45 -2.34 -35.59
C LEU A 523 3.40 -1.85 -36.58
N GLU A 524 3.76 -0.94 -37.49
CA GLU A 524 2.92 -0.52 -38.60
C GLU A 524 2.63 -1.68 -39.56
N ALA A 525 3.66 -2.45 -39.93
CA ALA A 525 3.57 -3.56 -40.86
C ALA A 525 2.82 -4.81 -40.32
N HIS A 526 2.79 -5.02 -39.00
CA HIS A 526 2.20 -6.22 -38.36
C HIS A 526 1.02 -5.87 -37.41
N PRO A 527 -0.14 -5.42 -37.94
CA PRO A 527 -1.31 -5.12 -37.13
C PRO A 527 -1.85 -6.32 -36.34
N GLU A 528 -1.65 -7.55 -36.81
CA GLU A 528 -2.12 -8.80 -36.21
C GLU A 528 -1.48 -9.10 -34.84
N HIS A 529 -0.30 -8.57 -34.57
CA HIS A 529 0.43 -8.79 -33.32
C HIS A 529 0.18 -7.72 -32.25
N ARG A 530 -0.58 -6.66 -32.59
CA ARG A 530 -0.85 -5.57 -31.67
C ARG A 530 -1.77 -6.03 -30.53
N PRO A 531 -1.41 -5.79 -29.26
CA PRO A 531 -2.31 -6.02 -28.13
C PRO A 531 -3.58 -5.16 -28.26
N VAL A 532 -4.67 -5.66 -27.69
CA VAL A 532 -5.94 -4.92 -27.61
C VAL A 532 -6.15 -4.44 -26.19
N VAL A 533 -6.31 -3.12 -26.02
CA VAL A 533 -6.65 -2.46 -24.77
C VAL A 533 -8.14 -2.14 -24.78
N VAL A 534 -8.89 -2.70 -23.83
CA VAL A 534 -10.32 -2.47 -23.63
C VAL A 534 -10.49 -1.63 -22.36
N ILE A 535 -11.04 -0.43 -22.53
CA ILE A 535 -11.35 0.50 -21.45
C ILE A 535 -12.85 0.39 -21.18
N ASP A 536 -13.18 -0.24 -20.06
CA ASP A 536 -14.55 -0.51 -19.66
C ASP A 536 -15.12 0.62 -18.78
N ASN A 537 -16.43 0.82 -18.85
CA ASN A 537 -17.17 1.84 -18.09
C ASN A 537 -16.60 3.27 -18.20
N PHE A 538 -16.19 3.68 -19.40
CA PHE A 538 -15.72 5.04 -19.64
C PHE A 538 -16.82 6.07 -19.34
N LEU A 539 -16.44 7.20 -18.71
CA LEU A 539 -17.34 8.26 -18.24
C LEU A 539 -18.45 7.80 -17.27
N HIS A 540 -18.19 6.76 -16.47
CA HIS A 540 -19.05 6.51 -15.32
C HIS A 540 -19.02 7.75 -14.39
N LYS A 541 -20.18 8.22 -13.91
CA LYS A 541 -20.36 9.35 -12.96
C LYS A 541 -19.42 10.55 -13.20
N SER A 542 -19.31 11.06 -14.42
CA SER A 542 -18.32 12.08 -14.81
C SER A 542 -18.42 13.43 -14.08
N ASN A 543 -19.55 13.71 -13.40
CA ASN A 543 -19.78 14.96 -12.66
C ASN A 543 -19.05 15.04 -11.31
N GLU A 544 -18.37 13.99 -10.85
CA GLU A 544 -17.54 14.03 -9.64
C GLU A 544 -16.13 14.57 -9.97
N GLY A 545 -15.73 15.68 -9.32
CA GLY A 545 -14.63 16.56 -9.76
C GLY A 545 -13.27 15.90 -10.07
N ASN A 546 -12.87 14.85 -9.34
CA ASN A 546 -11.59 14.16 -9.58
C ASN A 546 -11.67 13.12 -10.72
N ALA A 547 -12.86 12.69 -11.13
CA ALA A 547 -13.05 11.66 -12.15
C ALA A 547 -12.81 12.18 -13.56
N SER A 548 -13.18 13.43 -13.84
CA SER A 548 -12.96 14.07 -15.15
C SER A 548 -11.48 14.04 -15.56
N LEU A 549 -10.59 14.29 -14.59
CA LEU A 549 -9.15 14.29 -14.83
C LEU A 549 -8.61 12.89 -15.16
N VAL A 550 -9.11 11.86 -14.47
CA VAL A 550 -8.74 10.45 -14.73
C VAL A 550 -9.12 10.06 -16.16
N TYR A 551 -10.33 10.40 -16.61
CA TYR A 551 -10.81 10.09 -17.95
C TYR A 551 -10.04 10.86 -19.04
N ASP A 552 -9.75 12.14 -18.82
CA ASP A 552 -8.95 12.95 -19.73
C ASP A 552 -7.54 12.36 -19.91
N LYS A 553 -6.87 11.98 -18.81
CA LYS A 553 -5.53 11.38 -18.88
C LYS A 553 -5.52 9.98 -19.49
N LEU A 554 -6.57 9.21 -19.27
CA LEU A 554 -6.73 7.89 -19.88
C LEU A 554 -7.01 8.02 -21.39
N ALA A 555 -7.77 9.03 -21.82
CA ALA A 555 -7.98 9.35 -23.23
C ALA A 555 -6.68 9.85 -23.90
N GLU A 556 -5.93 10.75 -23.26
CA GLU A 556 -4.60 11.19 -23.71
C GLU A 556 -3.64 10.00 -23.86
N TRP A 557 -3.59 9.09 -22.88
CA TRP A 557 -2.78 7.88 -22.95
C TRP A 557 -3.22 6.94 -24.09
N GLY A 558 -4.53 6.74 -24.25
CA GLY A 558 -5.08 5.98 -25.38
C GLY A 558 -4.64 6.57 -26.72
N ALA A 559 -4.62 7.91 -26.84
CA ALA A 559 -4.18 8.59 -28.06
C ALA A 559 -2.70 8.34 -28.36
N ILE A 560 -1.85 8.29 -27.32
CA ILE A 560 -0.42 7.92 -27.47
C ILE A 560 -0.29 6.49 -28.00
N LEU A 561 -1.09 5.54 -27.51
CA LEU A 561 -1.03 4.14 -27.95
C LEU A 561 -1.48 3.94 -29.40
N THR A 562 -2.54 4.63 -29.83
CA THR A 562 -3.06 4.52 -31.20
C THR A 562 -2.20 5.28 -32.20
N SER A 563 -1.68 6.46 -31.84
CA SER A 563 -0.78 7.23 -32.71
C SER A 563 0.60 6.58 -32.88
N SER A 564 1.08 5.83 -31.89
CA SER A 564 2.34 5.07 -31.98
C SER A 564 2.19 3.67 -32.55
N ASN A 565 0.98 3.29 -33.01
CA ASN A 565 0.69 1.96 -33.55
C ASN A 565 1.02 0.78 -32.62
N VAL A 566 1.07 1.03 -31.30
CA VAL A 566 1.43 0.00 -30.31
C VAL A 566 0.26 -0.93 -30.01
N ALA A 567 -0.97 -0.40 -29.91
CA ALA A 567 -2.13 -1.18 -29.49
C ALA A 567 -3.44 -0.66 -30.10
N TYR A 568 -4.42 -1.56 -30.26
CA TYR A 568 -5.80 -1.15 -30.53
C TYR A 568 -6.48 -0.73 -29.23
N VAL A 569 -7.15 0.42 -29.22
CA VAL A 569 -7.84 0.94 -28.04
C VAL A 569 -9.35 0.94 -28.30
N ILE A 570 -10.08 0.15 -27.49
CA ILE A 570 -11.54 0.03 -27.54
C ILE A 570 -12.12 0.67 -26.27
N PHE A 571 -12.96 1.69 -26.44
CA PHE A 571 -13.71 2.31 -25.34
C PHE A 571 -15.12 1.72 -25.26
N LEU A 572 -15.49 1.22 -24.09
CA LEU A 572 -16.86 0.82 -23.76
C LEU A 572 -17.49 1.94 -22.93
N THR A 573 -18.47 2.63 -23.49
CA THR A 573 -19.17 3.75 -22.81
C THR A 573 -20.67 3.55 -22.80
N ALA A 574 -21.33 3.96 -21.72
CA ALA A 574 -22.79 4.07 -21.69
C ALA A 574 -23.26 5.47 -22.03
N ASP A 575 -22.46 6.47 -21.68
CA ASP A 575 -22.74 7.87 -21.95
C ASP A 575 -22.49 8.18 -23.43
N VAL A 576 -23.35 9.01 -24.03
CA VAL A 576 -23.29 9.56 -25.40
C VAL A 576 -22.30 10.74 -25.48
N SER A 577 -21.94 11.32 -24.34
CA SER A 577 -21.05 12.49 -24.21
C SER A 577 -19.56 12.19 -24.42
N PHE A 578 -19.21 10.93 -24.66
CA PHE A 578 -17.84 10.47 -24.88
C PHE A 578 -17.11 11.18 -26.03
N SER A 579 -17.86 11.62 -27.04
CA SER A 579 -17.30 12.34 -28.19
C SER A 579 -16.52 13.59 -27.77
N LYS A 580 -17.01 14.34 -26.76
CA LYS A 580 -16.36 15.57 -26.25
C LYS A 580 -14.99 15.28 -25.61
N SER A 581 -14.90 14.24 -24.78
CA SER A 581 -13.66 13.87 -24.09
C SER A 581 -12.65 13.21 -25.04
N LEU A 582 -13.11 12.34 -25.94
CA LEU A 582 -12.22 11.69 -26.90
C LEU A 582 -11.74 12.66 -27.99
N SER A 583 -12.57 13.60 -28.44
CA SER A 583 -12.16 14.64 -29.41
C SER A 583 -11.12 15.60 -28.84
N LYS A 584 -11.08 15.78 -27.52
CA LYS A 584 -10.03 16.57 -26.85
C LYS A 584 -8.66 15.88 -26.96
N ALA A 585 -8.63 14.54 -26.92
CA ALA A 585 -7.41 13.75 -27.05
C ALA A 585 -7.00 13.53 -28.52
N LEU A 586 -7.96 13.36 -29.43
CA LEU A 586 -7.75 13.21 -30.87
C LEU A 586 -8.73 14.12 -31.66
N PRO A 587 -8.41 15.41 -31.88
CA PRO A 587 -9.31 16.34 -32.55
C PRO A 587 -9.43 16.11 -34.06
N ASP A 588 -8.38 15.60 -34.71
CA ASP A 588 -8.28 15.55 -36.18
C ASP A 588 -8.83 14.24 -36.80
N ARG A 589 -9.40 13.34 -36.00
CA ARG A 589 -9.79 11.98 -36.43
C ARG A 589 -11.23 11.63 -36.04
N MET A 590 -11.96 11.01 -36.96
CA MET A 590 -13.29 10.45 -36.67
C MET A 590 -13.18 9.08 -36.01
N PHE A 591 -13.99 8.85 -34.97
CA PHE A 591 -13.99 7.59 -34.22
C PHE A 591 -14.87 6.54 -34.90
N ARG A 592 -14.40 5.28 -34.91
CA ARG A 592 -15.20 4.14 -35.36
C ARG A 592 -16.16 3.77 -34.23
N GLN A 593 -17.47 3.79 -34.47
CA GLN A 593 -18.47 3.54 -33.43
C GLN A 593 -19.36 2.34 -33.74
N ILE A 594 -19.59 1.48 -32.74
CA ILE A 594 -20.59 0.40 -32.77
C ILE A 594 -21.66 0.72 -31.75
N THR A 595 -22.91 0.76 -32.21
CA THR A 595 -24.11 0.91 -31.40
C THR A 595 -24.56 -0.47 -30.89
N LEU A 596 -24.55 -0.69 -29.58
CA LEU A 596 -25.15 -1.89 -28.97
C LEU A 596 -26.53 -1.57 -28.40
N GLY A 597 -27.55 -2.08 -29.09
CA GLY A 597 -28.96 -1.98 -28.70
C GLY A 597 -29.46 -3.20 -27.91
N ASP A 598 -30.74 -3.16 -27.60
CA ASP A 598 -31.47 -4.27 -26.98
C ASP A 598 -31.62 -5.43 -27.97
N CYS A 599 -31.75 -6.65 -27.43
CA CYS A 599 -31.94 -7.84 -28.26
C CYS A 599 -33.32 -7.85 -28.92
N THR A 600 -33.44 -8.49 -30.07
CA THR A 600 -34.75 -8.77 -30.66
C THR A 600 -35.60 -9.65 -29.73
N PRO A 601 -36.94 -9.51 -29.72
CA PRO A 601 -37.81 -10.26 -28.81
C PRO A 601 -37.70 -11.78 -28.99
N GLU A 602 -37.42 -12.24 -30.22
CA GLU A 602 -37.20 -13.66 -30.52
C GLU A 602 -35.93 -14.20 -29.85
N VAL A 603 -34.84 -13.43 -29.86
CA VAL A 603 -33.56 -13.80 -29.24
C VAL A 603 -33.66 -13.71 -27.72
N ALA A 604 -34.35 -12.69 -27.21
CA ALA A 604 -34.67 -12.55 -25.80
C ALA A 604 -35.42 -13.78 -25.25
N LYS A 605 -36.42 -14.29 -26.00
CA LYS A 605 -37.16 -15.50 -25.64
C LYS A 605 -36.23 -16.71 -25.57
N LYS A 606 -35.43 -16.95 -26.61
CA LYS A 606 -34.47 -18.06 -26.66
C LYS A 606 -33.47 -18.01 -25.51
N LEU A 607 -33.05 -16.81 -25.11
CA LEU A 607 -32.16 -16.59 -23.98
C LEU A 607 -32.78 -16.97 -22.65
N VAL A 608 -33.99 -16.49 -22.37
CA VAL A 608 -34.69 -16.82 -21.12
C VAL A 608 -34.95 -18.32 -21.04
N ILE A 609 -35.41 -18.96 -22.13
CA ILE A 609 -35.63 -20.40 -22.19
C ILE A 609 -34.34 -21.17 -21.88
N ARG A 610 -33.22 -20.81 -22.52
CA ARG A 610 -31.94 -21.47 -22.25
C ARG A 610 -31.43 -21.25 -20.83
N GLN A 611 -31.61 -20.07 -20.25
CA GLN A 611 -31.21 -19.83 -18.87
C GLN A 611 -32.03 -20.67 -17.87
N LEU A 612 -33.31 -20.92 -18.19
CA LEU A 612 -34.15 -21.84 -17.44
C LEU A 612 -33.69 -23.30 -17.63
N ASP A 613 -33.33 -23.70 -18.86
CA ASP A 613 -32.91 -25.07 -19.20
C ASP A 613 -31.51 -25.44 -18.70
N ALA A 614 -30.54 -24.52 -18.79
CA ALA A 614 -29.12 -24.77 -18.48
C ALA A 614 -28.88 -25.27 -17.04
N THR A 615 -29.77 -24.92 -16.12
CA THR A 615 -29.64 -25.28 -14.70
C THR A 615 -30.49 -26.50 -14.30
N SER A 616 -31.33 -27.03 -15.20
CA SER A 616 -32.10 -28.26 -14.94
C SER A 616 -31.22 -29.51 -14.77
N ASN A 617 -29.97 -29.45 -15.24
CA ASN A 617 -28.96 -30.51 -15.18
C ASN A 617 -28.01 -30.44 -13.97
N GLN A 618 -28.17 -29.44 -13.07
CA GLN A 618 -27.43 -29.39 -11.80
C GLN A 618 -28.30 -29.96 -10.67
N GLU A 619 -27.72 -30.83 -9.83
CA GLU A 619 -28.42 -31.40 -8.66
C GLU A 619 -28.97 -30.27 -7.77
N PRO A 620 -30.21 -30.37 -7.27
CA PRO A 620 -30.84 -29.30 -6.53
C PRO A 620 -30.14 -29.09 -5.18
N ALA A 621 -29.83 -27.83 -4.88
CA ALA A 621 -29.62 -27.42 -3.49
C ALA A 621 -30.95 -27.62 -2.72
N GLU A 622 -30.86 -28.14 -1.50
CA GLU A 622 -32.01 -28.45 -0.64
C GLU A 622 -32.95 -27.22 -0.51
N GLY A 623 -34.11 -27.25 -1.18
CA GLY A 623 -35.18 -26.25 -1.01
C GLY A 623 -35.93 -25.79 -2.27
N GLU A 624 -35.41 -25.99 -3.49
CA GLU A 624 -36.06 -25.51 -4.72
C GLU A 624 -37.11 -26.51 -5.25
N LYS A 625 -38.38 -26.09 -5.36
CA LYS A 625 -39.45 -26.87 -6.00
C LYS A 625 -39.23 -26.87 -7.52
N LYS A 626 -39.05 -28.04 -8.14
CA LYS A 626 -38.97 -28.19 -9.60
C LYS A 626 -40.28 -27.74 -10.26
N LEU A 627 -40.20 -26.84 -11.25
CA LEU A 627 -41.31 -26.53 -12.12
C LEU A 627 -41.65 -27.75 -12.99
N THR A 628 -42.95 -28.04 -13.13
CA THR A 628 -43.43 -29.17 -13.93
C THR A 628 -43.37 -28.79 -15.42
N ALA A 629 -43.06 -29.74 -16.32
CA ALA A 629 -42.97 -29.47 -17.77
C ALA A 629 -44.25 -28.87 -18.40
N GLY A 630 -45.41 -29.03 -17.75
CA GLY A 630 -46.67 -28.36 -18.12
C GLY A 630 -46.76 -26.90 -17.71
N GLN A 631 -46.15 -26.50 -16.59
CA GLN A 631 -46.07 -25.09 -16.16
C GLN A 631 -45.16 -24.30 -17.10
N ILE A 632 -44.02 -24.88 -17.47
CA ILE A 632 -43.09 -24.31 -18.46
C ILE A 632 -43.82 -23.96 -19.77
N ARG A 633 -44.76 -24.80 -20.24
CA ARG A 633 -45.51 -24.54 -21.48
C ARG A 633 -46.53 -23.41 -21.38
N ALA A 634 -47.22 -23.27 -20.24
CA ALA A 634 -48.12 -22.13 -20.02
C ALA A 634 -47.33 -20.82 -19.83
N ASP A 635 -46.18 -20.92 -19.15
CA ASP A 635 -45.27 -19.81 -18.93
C ASP A 635 -44.67 -19.28 -20.25
N LEU A 636 -44.53 -20.12 -21.30
CA LEU A 636 -44.00 -19.72 -22.61
C LEU A 636 -44.89 -18.76 -23.41
N ASP A 637 -46.21 -18.88 -23.28
CA ASP A 637 -47.17 -17.98 -23.95
C ASP A 637 -47.29 -16.65 -23.19
N GLU A 638 -47.27 -16.70 -21.84
CA GLU A 638 -47.18 -15.50 -21.01
C GLU A 638 -45.85 -14.75 -21.20
N LEU A 639 -44.76 -15.50 -21.48
CA LEU A 639 -43.42 -14.95 -21.67
C LEU A 639 -43.33 -14.01 -22.86
N ASP A 640 -44.08 -14.24 -23.95
CA ASP A 640 -44.06 -13.36 -25.13
C ASP A 640 -44.66 -11.98 -24.83
N GLY A 641 -45.78 -11.94 -24.09
CA GLY A 641 -46.37 -10.68 -23.63
C GLY A 641 -45.45 -9.93 -22.66
N VAL A 642 -44.81 -10.68 -21.77
CA VAL A 642 -43.84 -10.17 -20.79
C VAL A 642 -42.59 -9.58 -21.44
N ILE A 643 -42.01 -10.24 -22.45
CA ILE A 643 -40.81 -9.79 -23.15
C ILE A 643 -41.09 -8.51 -23.94
N ASN A 644 -42.29 -8.35 -24.50
CA ASN A 644 -42.65 -7.10 -25.19
C ASN A 644 -42.66 -5.89 -24.23
N VAL A 645 -43.08 -6.08 -22.98
CA VAL A 645 -43.09 -5.02 -21.96
C VAL A 645 -41.70 -4.78 -21.37
N LEU A 646 -40.95 -5.85 -21.10
CA LEU A 646 -39.62 -5.76 -20.49
C LEU A 646 -38.55 -5.26 -21.49
N GLY A 647 -38.70 -5.63 -22.76
CA GLY A 647 -37.73 -5.41 -23.81
C GLY A 647 -36.59 -6.44 -23.81
N GLY A 648 -35.64 -6.25 -24.72
CA GLY A 648 -34.53 -7.18 -24.97
C GLY A 648 -33.26 -6.94 -24.15
N ARG A 649 -33.37 -6.28 -22.99
CA ARG A 649 -32.22 -5.91 -22.17
C ARG A 649 -31.63 -7.14 -21.47
N LEU A 650 -30.35 -7.45 -21.67
CA LEU A 650 -29.77 -8.68 -21.11
C LEU A 650 -29.86 -8.74 -19.59
N THR A 651 -29.58 -7.62 -18.89
CA THR A 651 -29.69 -7.57 -17.43
C THR A 651 -31.11 -7.81 -16.92
N ASP A 652 -32.10 -7.28 -17.63
CA ASP A 652 -33.49 -7.38 -17.20
C ASP A 652 -34.04 -8.76 -17.53
N LEU A 653 -33.63 -9.36 -18.66
CA LEU A 653 -33.93 -10.75 -19.03
C LEU A 653 -33.31 -11.75 -18.06
N GLU A 654 -32.05 -11.53 -17.63
CA GLU A 654 -31.42 -12.34 -16.58
C GLU A 654 -32.14 -12.21 -15.24
N PHE A 655 -32.61 -11.01 -14.90
CA PHE A 655 -33.36 -10.78 -13.68
C PHE A 655 -34.73 -11.47 -13.73
N LEU A 656 -35.41 -11.41 -14.88
CA LEU A 656 -36.65 -12.15 -15.14
C LEU A 656 -36.42 -13.67 -15.00
N ALA A 657 -35.40 -14.22 -15.67
CA ALA A 657 -35.09 -15.65 -15.61
C ALA A 657 -34.79 -16.12 -14.17
N ARG A 658 -34.03 -15.33 -13.41
CA ARG A 658 -33.75 -15.60 -11.99
C ARG A 658 -35.02 -15.64 -11.13
N ARG A 659 -36.00 -14.79 -11.42
CA ARG A 659 -37.27 -14.72 -10.67
C ARG A 659 -38.26 -15.81 -11.04
N ILE A 660 -38.33 -16.16 -12.32
CA ILE A 660 -39.08 -17.34 -12.77
C ILE A 660 -38.49 -18.60 -12.12
N ARG A 661 -37.16 -18.70 -12.01
CA ARG A 661 -36.49 -19.79 -11.29
C ARG A 661 -36.87 -19.85 -9.80
N ALA A 662 -37.07 -18.71 -9.15
CA ALA A 662 -37.53 -18.66 -7.76
C ALA A 662 -38.98 -19.13 -7.57
N GLY A 663 -39.68 -19.48 -8.66
CA GLY A 663 -41.04 -20.04 -8.65
C GLY A 663 -42.14 -19.01 -8.86
N GLU A 664 -41.80 -17.79 -9.30
CA GLU A 664 -42.79 -16.76 -9.64
C GLU A 664 -43.28 -16.92 -11.09
N SER A 665 -44.55 -16.61 -11.36
CA SER A 665 -45.05 -16.60 -12.74
C SER A 665 -44.45 -15.43 -13.54
N PRO A 666 -44.24 -15.56 -14.87
CA PRO A 666 -43.66 -14.50 -15.70
C PRO A 666 -44.40 -13.16 -15.56
N GLY A 667 -45.73 -13.17 -15.56
CA GLY A 667 -46.53 -11.96 -15.41
C GLY A 667 -46.45 -11.30 -14.02
N SER A 668 -46.29 -12.10 -12.96
CA SER A 668 -46.04 -11.57 -11.59
C SER A 668 -44.61 -11.03 -11.48
N ALA A 669 -43.65 -11.70 -12.13
CA ALA A 669 -42.27 -11.30 -12.13
C ALA A 669 -42.14 -9.88 -12.72
N VAL A 670 -42.65 -9.66 -13.94
CA VAL A 670 -42.62 -8.35 -14.59
C VAL A 670 -43.28 -7.25 -13.77
N ARG A 671 -44.44 -7.51 -13.16
CA ARG A 671 -45.11 -6.50 -12.32
C ARG A 671 -44.20 -5.99 -11.20
N GLN A 672 -43.53 -6.87 -10.46
CA GLN A 672 -42.59 -6.37 -9.44
C GLN A 672 -41.32 -5.75 -10.06
N ILE A 673 -40.90 -6.12 -11.29
CA ILE A 673 -39.80 -5.40 -12.00
C ILE A 673 -40.23 -3.96 -12.29
N ILE A 674 -41.47 -3.76 -12.73
CA ILE A 674 -42.05 -2.43 -12.98
C ILE A 674 -42.13 -1.63 -11.69
N GLU A 675 -42.65 -2.20 -10.60
CA GLU A 675 -42.73 -1.54 -9.29
C GLU A 675 -41.35 -1.15 -8.74
N GLN A 676 -40.36 -2.03 -8.89
CA GLN A 676 -38.98 -1.76 -8.52
C GLN A 676 -38.39 -0.64 -9.37
N SER A 677 -38.62 -0.65 -10.68
CA SER A 677 -38.15 0.39 -11.61
C SER A 677 -38.81 1.74 -11.32
N ALA A 678 -40.11 1.75 -11.00
CA ALA A 678 -40.84 2.95 -10.58
C ALA A 678 -40.26 3.54 -9.28
N SER A 679 -39.90 2.67 -8.32
CA SER A 679 -39.26 3.08 -7.06
C SER A 679 -37.84 3.64 -7.29
N GLU A 680 -37.08 3.06 -8.23
CA GLU A 680 -35.78 3.56 -8.67
C GLU A 680 -35.91 4.95 -9.29
N ILE A 681 -36.88 5.14 -10.19
CA ILE A 681 -37.15 6.43 -10.84
C ILE A 681 -37.49 7.50 -9.81
N LEU A 682 -38.38 7.19 -8.86
CA LEU A 682 -38.76 8.11 -7.79
C LEU A 682 -37.55 8.55 -6.98
N LYS A 683 -36.73 7.60 -6.54
CA LYS A 683 -35.55 7.90 -5.71
C LYS A 683 -34.48 8.67 -6.47
N MET A 684 -34.23 8.32 -7.74
CA MET A 684 -33.12 8.89 -8.50
C MET A 684 -33.43 10.25 -9.13
N TYR A 685 -34.65 10.45 -9.64
CA TYR A 685 -34.97 11.65 -10.44
C TYR A 685 -35.94 12.61 -9.75
N LEU A 686 -36.85 12.11 -8.90
CA LEU A 686 -37.95 12.92 -8.35
C LEU A 686 -37.74 13.32 -6.89
N ILE A 687 -37.14 12.46 -6.07
CA ILE A 687 -36.84 12.73 -4.65
C ILE A 687 -35.40 13.20 -4.54
N ASP A 688 -35.17 14.31 -3.84
CA ASP A 688 -33.84 14.88 -3.63
C ASP A 688 -33.15 14.18 -2.44
N THR A 689 -32.43 13.10 -2.70
CA THR A 689 -31.73 12.32 -1.65
C THR A 689 -30.23 12.56 -1.57
N GLU A 690 -29.61 13.19 -2.57
CA GLU A 690 -28.15 13.34 -2.67
C GLU A 690 -27.69 14.80 -2.56
N SER A 691 -26.53 15.04 -1.93
CA SER A 691 -25.97 16.39 -1.71
C SER A 691 -25.24 16.97 -2.93
N THR A 692 -25.31 16.33 -4.09
CA THR A 692 -24.64 16.77 -5.32
C THR A 692 -25.60 17.65 -6.14
N PRO A 693 -25.14 18.79 -6.67
CA PRO A 693 -25.99 19.68 -7.47
C PRO A 693 -26.45 18.95 -8.74
N ARG A 694 -27.76 18.74 -8.89
CA ARG A 694 -28.36 18.19 -10.10
C ARG A 694 -28.38 19.25 -11.20
N GLU A 695 -28.17 18.83 -12.45
CA GLU A 695 -28.30 19.69 -13.63
C GLU A 695 -29.76 19.87 -14.09
N TRP A 696 -30.68 19.03 -13.58
CA TRP A 696 -32.11 19.07 -13.88
C TRP A 696 -32.94 19.32 -12.62
N SER A 697 -34.14 19.89 -12.78
CA SER A 697 -35.12 19.97 -11.71
C SER A 697 -36.04 18.73 -11.69
N PRO A 698 -36.49 18.27 -10.51
CA PRO A 698 -37.48 17.19 -10.40
C PRO A 698 -38.75 17.43 -11.23
N GLN A 699 -39.17 18.70 -11.33
CA GLN A 699 -40.33 19.14 -12.09
C GLN A 699 -40.13 18.93 -13.59
N GLN A 700 -38.96 19.24 -14.12
CA GLN A 700 -38.62 19.00 -15.53
C GLN A 700 -38.62 17.50 -15.86
N ALA A 701 -38.07 16.67 -14.96
CA ALA A 701 -38.11 15.22 -15.11
C ALA A 701 -39.56 14.69 -15.08
N TRP A 702 -40.41 15.20 -14.18
CA TRP A 702 -41.81 14.79 -14.09
C TRP A 702 -42.63 15.13 -15.35
N VAL A 703 -42.41 16.31 -15.96
CA VAL A 703 -43.08 16.67 -17.22
C VAL A 703 -42.77 15.64 -18.31
N LEU A 704 -41.51 15.24 -18.44
CA LEU A 704 -41.11 14.23 -19.42
C LEU A 704 -41.71 12.86 -19.11
N ILE A 705 -41.73 12.45 -17.84
CA ILE A 705 -42.36 11.19 -17.41
C ILE A 705 -43.85 11.18 -17.79
N LYS A 706 -44.55 12.28 -17.52
CA LYS A 706 -45.98 12.42 -17.84
C LYS A 706 -46.25 12.42 -19.35
N GLU A 707 -45.43 13.12 -20.13
CA GLU A 707 -45.54 13.18 -21.58
C GLU A 707 -45.16 11.82 -22.23
N LEU A 708 -44.16 11.11 -21.70
CA LEU A 708 -43.74 9.78 -22.17
C LEU A 708 -44.67 8.64 -21.72
N ALA A 709 -45.39 8.81 -20.61
CA ALA A 709 -46.45 7.88 -20.23
C ALA A 709 -47.66 7.96 -21.17
N ALA A 710 -47.96 9.17 -21.67
CA ALA A 710 -49.07 9.39 -22.59
C ALA A 710 -48.72 9.06 -24.05
N ASN A 711 -47.47 9.33 -24.45
CA ASN A 711 -46.96 9.10 -25.79
C ASN A 711 -45.69 8.25 -25.74
N GLU A 712 -45.63 7.16 -26.51
CA GLU A 712 -44.44 6.28 -26.54
C GLU A 712 -43.15 6.99 -26.99
N SER A 713 -43.27 8.06 -27.77
CA SER A 713 -42.14 8.90 -28.18
C SER A 713 -42.54 10.37 -28.30
N LEU A 714 -41.61 11.25 -27.95
CA LEU A 714 -41.79 12.70 -28.02
C LEU A 714 -40.88 13.29 -29.09
N ARG A 715 -41.30 14.40 -29.69
CA ARG A 715 -40.44 15.14 -30.64
C ARG A 715 -39.54 16.09 -29.87
N TYR A 716 -38.25 16.03 -30.17
CA TYR A 716 -37.22 16.79 -29.46
C TYR A 716 -37.52 18.30 -29.41
N ASN A 717 -37.90 18.88 -30.55
CA ASN A 717 -38.18 20.31 -30.64
C ASN A 717 -39.47 20.73 -29.91
N GLU A 718 -40.46 19.86 -29.80
CA GLU A 718 -41.72 20.18 -29.11
C GLU A 718 -41.49 20.34 -27.59
N VAL A 719 -40.66 19.46 -27.03
CA VAL A 719 -40.28 19.51 -25.61
C VAL A 719 -39.52 20.81 -25.29
N LEU A 720 -38.62 21.26 -26.17
CA LEU A 720 -37.87 22.51 -25.97
C LEU A 720 -38.74 23.77 -26.01
N LEU A 721 -39.91 23.72 -26.65
CA LEU A 721 -40.84 24.84 -26.70
C LEU A 721 -41.66 25.00 -25.42
N ASN A 722 -41.73 23.96 -24.59
CA ASN A 722 -42.45 23.97 -23.32
C ASN A 722 -41.81 24.98 -22.33
N ASP A 723 -42.62 25.72 -21.58
CA ASP A 723 -42.19 26.83 -20.71
C ASP A 723 -41.10 26.43 -19.73
N MET A 724 -41.14 25.17 -19.26
CA MET A 724 -40.17 24.60 -18.30
C MET A 724 -38.77 24.38 -18.89
N PHE A 725 -38.63 24.31 -20.22
CA PHE A 725 -37.38 24.00 -20.91
C PHE A 725 -36.78 25.19 -21.71
N LYS A 726 -37.43 26.36 -21.72
CA LYS A 726 -37.03 27.52 -22.55
C LYS A 726 -35.62 28.07 -22.29
N SER A 727 -35.12 28.03 -21.05
CA SER A 727 -33.83 28.65 -20.69
C SER A 727 -32.64 27.68 -20.80
N ASN A 728 -32.81 26.41 -20.38
CA ASN A 728 -31.73 25.42 -20.26
C ASN A 728 -32.07 24.04 -20.86
N GLY A 729 -33.11 23.93 -21.69
CA GLY A 729 -33.69 22.65 -22.11
C GLY A 729 -32.71 21.67 -22.74
N ASN A 730 -31.83 22.13 -23.63
CA ASN A 730 -30.84 21.25 -24.29
C ASN A 730 -29.87 20.60 -23.28
N ARG A 731 -29.43 21.35 -22.27
CA ARG A 731 -28.52 20.82 -21.25
C ARG A 731 -29.24 19.84 -20.33
N VAL A 732 -30.46 20.16 -19.94
CA VAL A 732 -31.31 19.29 -19.11
C VAL A 732 -31.61 17.97 -19.83
N LEU A 733 -31.98 18.01 -21.11
CA LEU A 733 -32.25 16.80 -21.89
C LEU A 733 -30.99 15.93 -22.04
N GLN A 734 -29.83 16.55 -22.28
CA GLN A 734 -28.55 15.82 -22.29
C GLN A 734 -28.24 15.19 -20.93
N ALA A 735 -28.45 15.91 -19.83
CA ALA A 735 -28.22 15.38 -18.48
C ALA A 735 -29.18 14.24 -18.13
N LEU A 736 -30.44 14.31 -18.57
CA LEU A 736 -31.43 13.24 -18.38
C LEU A 736 -31.16 12.02 -19.27
N GLU A 737 -30.58 12.22 -20.45
CA GLU A 737 -30.07 11.14 -21.31
C GLU A 737 -28.84 10.46 -20.66
N GLN A 738 -27.88 11.24 -20.14
CA GLN A 738 -26.73 10.73 -19.39
C GLN A 738 -27.15 9.91 -18.17
N ALA A 739 -28.21 10.36 -17.49
CA ALA A 739 -28.78 9.67 -16.35
C ALA A 739 -29.65 8.47 -16.75
N GLU A 740 -29.76 8.13 -18.04
CA GLU A 740 -30.52 7.01 -18.60
C GLU A 740 -32.04 7.07 -18.32
N LEU A 741 -32.62 8.23 -18.00
CA LEU A 741 -34.08 8.36 -17.89
C LEU A 741 -34.73 8.32 -19.27
N ILE A 742 -34.09 9.00 -20.23
CA ILE A 742 -34.54 9.13 -21.61
C ILE A 742 -33.42 8.72 -22.58
N THR A 743 -33.77 8.41 -23.82
CA THR A 743 -32.84 8.22 -24.93
C THR A 743 -33.21 9.16 -26.06
N ILE A 744 -32.23 9.85 -26.64
CA ILE A 744 -32.44 10.75 -27.77
C ILE A 744 -31.98 10.04 -29.04
N THR A 745 -32.92 9.77 -29.94
CA THR A 745 -32.58 9.21 -31.24
C THR A 745 -32.30 10.32 -32.24
N ALA A 746 -31.16 10.19 -32.93
CA ALA A 746 -30.73 11.13 -33.95
C ALA A 746 -30.89 10.52 -35.34
N THR A 747 -31.52 11.27 -36.25
CA THR A 747 -31.64 10.93 -37.66
C THR A 747 -30.81 11.93 -38.46
N ASN A 748 -29.88 11.46 -39.29
CA ASN A 748 -28.98 12.32 -40.08
C ASN A 748 -28.18 13.32 -39.23
N GLY A 749 -27.75 12.92 -38.03
CA GLY A 749 -26.96 13.76 -37.12
C GLY A 749 -27.76 14.85 -36.40
N ARG A 750 -29.09 14.83 -36.46
CA ARG A 750 -29.96 15.77 -35.73
C ARG A 750 -30.85 15.01 -34.73
N PRO A 751 -30.97 15.47 -33.47
CA PRO A 751 -31.88 14.86 -32.50
C PRO A 751 -33.32 15.04 -32.97
N GLN A 752 -34.07 13.95 -33.08
CA GLN A 752 -35.43 13.96 -33.63
C GLN A 752 -36.48 13.54 -32.60
N THR A 753 -36.31 12.35 -32.00
CA THR A 753 -37.29 11.82 -31.05
C THR A 753 -36.64 11.41 -29.73
N ILE A 754 -37.38 11.62 -28.66
CA ILE A 754 -37.05 11.24 -27.29
C ILE A 754 -37.89 10.01 -26.95
N LYS A 755 -37.25 8.98 -26.42
CA LYS A 755 -37.88 7.75 -25.93
C LYS A 755 -37.51 7.50 -24.48
N PRO A 756 -38.22 6.62 -23.75
CA PRO A 756 -37.77 6.15 -22.45
C PRO A 756 -36.37 5.53 -22.54
N GLY A 757 -35.56 5.68 -21.49
CA GLY A 757 -34.19 5.18 -21.48
C GLY A 757 -34.08 3.66 -21.45
N ARG A 758 -35.07 3.00 -20.84
CA ARG A 758 -35.27 1.55 -20.86
C ARG A 758 -36.69 1.23 -21.34
N PRO A 759 -36.92 0.13 -22.07
CA PRO A 759 -38.27 -0.27 -22.47
C PRO A 759 -39.21 -0.41 -21.27
N VAL A 760 -38.72 -1.00 -20.17
CA VAL A 760 -39.46 -1.14 -18.89
C VAL A 760 -39.96 0.20 -18.33
N TYR A 761 -39.25 1.29 -18.60
CA TYR A 761 -39.61 2.60 -18.05
C TYR A 761 -40.92 3.13 -18.61
N GLN A 762 -41.33 2.72 -19.82
CA GLN A 762 -42.63 3.09 -20.35
C GLN A 762 -43.76 2.60 -19.42
N ALA A 763 -43.76 1.32 -19.09
CA ALA A 763 -44.72 0.73 -18.15
C ALA A 763 -44.57 1.29 -16.73
N ALA A 764 -43.34 1.63 -16.31
CA ALA A 764 -43.10 2.28 -15.01
C ALA A 764 -43.65 3.71 -14.96
N PHE A 765 -43.58 4.48 -16.05
CA PHE A 765 -44.16 5.82 -16.13
C PHE A 765 -45.68 5.78 -16.11
N GLU A 766 -46.29 4.81 -16.79
CA GLU A 766 -47.73 4.53 -16.68
C GLU A 766 -48.13 4.19 -15.23
N TYR A 767 -47.35 3.32 -14.58
CA TYR A 767 -47.57 2.97 -13.17
C TYR A 767 -47.46 4.20 -12.25
N LEU A 768 -46.43 5.04 -12.41
CA LEU A 768 -46.25 6.26 -11.62
C LEU A 768 -47.33 7.32 -11.85
N THR A 769 -47.80 7.45 -13.09
CA THR A 769 -48.85 8.42 -13.45
C THR A 769 -50.26 7.93 -13.07
N SER A 770 -50.42 6.64 -12.79
CA SER A 770 -51.66 6.06 -12.24
C SER A 770 -51.89 6.41 -10.76
N ASP A 771 -50.82 6.72 -10.00
CA ASP A 771 -50.95 7.23 -8.64
C ASP A 771 -51.39 8.69 -8.67
N GLU A 772 -52.69 8.90 -8.40
CA GLU A 772 -53.29 10.22 -8.43
C GLU A 772 -52.75 11.17 -7.35
N VAL A 773 -52.34 10.66 -6.18
CA VAL A 773 -51.82 11.49 -5.10
C VAL A 773 -50.44 12.02 -5.46
N LEU A 774 -49.57 11.12 -5.93
CA LEU A 774 -48.23 11.47 -6.37
C LEU A 774 -48.27 12.45 -7.55
N LYS A 775 -49.12 12.17 -8.54
CA LYS A 775 -49.35 13.05 -9.70
C LYS A 775 -49.84 14.42 -9.28
N ALA A 776 -50.84 14.50 -8.39
CA ALA A 776 -51.35 15.79 -7.92
C ALA A 776 -50.30 16.59 -7.15
N HIS A 777 -49.48 15.94 -6.33
CA HIS A 777 -48.39 16.59 -5.60
C HIS A 777 -47.33 17.18 -6.54
N LEU A 778 -46.85 16.41 -7.52
CA LEU A 778 -45.83 16.87 -8.47
C LEU A 778 -46.39 17.91 -9.45
N ASP A 779 -47.62 17.74 -9.93
CA ASP A 779 -48.29 18.74 -10.78
C ASP A 779 -48.49 20.07 -10.02
N LEU A 780 -48.81 20.02 -8.73
CA LEU A 780 -48.90 21.23 -7.89
C LEU A 780 -47.55 21.97 -7.83
N THR A 781 -46.43 21.24 -7.68
CA THR A 781 -45.11 21.86 -7.71
C THR A 781 -44.77 22.50 -9.06
N ILE A 782 -45.13 21.87 -10.19
CA ILE A 782 -44.96 22.48 -11.52
C ILE A 782 -45.79 23.75 -11.64
N VAL A 783 -47.07 23.71 -11.24
CA VAL A 783 -47.97 24.87 -11.33
C VAL A 783 -47.43 26.04 -10.50
N LYS A 784 -46.86 25.78 -9.31
CA LYS A 784 -46.19 26.82 -8.50
C LYS A 784 -44.98 27.44 -9.22
N ASP A 785 -44.14 26.63 -9.84
CA ASP A 785 -42.97 27.12 -10.59
C ASP A 785 -43.41 27.96 -11.80
N LEU A 786 -44.45 27.51 -12.50
CA LEU A 786 -45.06 28.24 -13.62
C LEU A 786 -45.69 29.57 -13.17
N ILE A 787 -46.31 29.63 -11.98
CA ILE A 787 -46.79 30.90 -11.38
C ILE A 787 -45.61 31.83 -11.10
N ALA A 788 -44.52 31.31 -10.51
CA ALA A 788 -43.32 32.09 -10.21
C ALA A 788 -42.63 32.63 -11.48
N LEU A 789 -42.66 31.87 -12.58
CA LEU A 789 -42.15 32.32 -13.87
C LEU A 789 -42.98 33.47 -14.44
N GLU A 790 -44.31 33.35 -14.45
CA GLU A 790 -45.19 34.41 -14.94
C GLU A 790 -45.15 35.65 -14.04
N SER A 791 -45.11 35.49 -12.71
CA SER A 791 -44.99 36.62 -11.78
C SER A 791 -43.68 37.38 -12.03
N ALA A 792 -42.58 36.67 -12.29
CA ALA A 792 -41.32 37.31 -12.68
C ALA A 792 -41.40 38.03 -14.04
N THR A 793 -42.28 37.61 -14.95
CA THR A 793 -42.55 38.38 -16.18
C THR A 793 -43.36 39.63 -15.93
N VAL A 794 -44.34 39.59 -15.01
CA VAL A 794 -45.12 40.74 -14.56
C VAL A 794 -44.20 41.76 -13.88
N ASP A 795 -43.37 41.33 -12.93
CA ASP A 795 -42.38 42.17 -12.25
C ASP A 795 -41.45 42.89 -13.23
N LYS A 796 -41.02 42.21 -14.31
CA LYS A 796 -40.19 42.80 -15.35
C LYS A 796 -40.95 43.84 -16.16
N CYS A 797 -42.21 43.58 -16.50
CA CYS A 797 -43.06 44.54 -17.20
C CYS A 797 -43.32 45.78 -16.33
N GLU A 798 -43.58 45.60 -15.03
CA GLU A 798 -43.79 46.70 -14.07
C GLU A 798 -42.54 47.56 -13.89
N LYS A 799 -41.36 46.92 -13.74
CA LYS A 799 -40.08 47.64 -13.67
C LYS A 799 -39.81 48.45 -14.94
N GLU A 800 -40.06 47.88 -16.11
CA GLU A 800 -39.91 48.60 -17.37
C GLU A 800 -40.91 49.75 -17.49
N LEU A 801 -42.16 49.57 -17.04
CA LEU A 801 -43.16 50.64 -17.00
C LEU A 801 -42.78 51.76 -16.02
N GLN A 802 -42.18 51.45 -14.87
CA GLN A 802 -41.64 52.45 -13.94
C GLN A 802 -40.55 53.29 -14.59
N VAL A 803 -39.59 52.65 -15.27
CA VAL A 803 -38.53 53.35 -16.01
C VAL A 803 -39.11 54.22 -17.13
N LEU A 804 -40.09 53.71 -17.87
CA LEU A 804 -40.76 54.47 -18.93
C LEU A 804 -41.58 55.66 -18.39
N ALA A 805 -42.07 55.57 -17.14
CA ALA A 805 -42.79 56.66 -16.49
C ALA A 805 -41.87 57.82 -16.04
N GLU A 806 -40.58 57.54 -15.80
CA GLU A 806 -39.57 58.55 -15.43
C GLU A 806 -39.08 59.38 -16.64
N LEU A 807 -39.33 58.91 -17.87
CA LEU A 807 -38.91 59.60 -19.09
C LEU A 807 -39.93 60.69 -19.50
N PRO A 808 -39.49 61.92 -19.86
CA PRO A 808 -40.38 62.98 -20.30
C PRO A 808 -41.10 62.61 -21.62
N ASN A 809 -42.43 62.78 -21.62
CA ASN A 809 -43.40 62.41 -22.66
C ASN A 809 -42.88 62.44 -24.13
N ALA A 810 -42.53 61.27 -24.65
CA ALA A 810 -42.39 61.02 -26.09
C ALA A 810 -43.59 60.21 -26.59
N SER A 811 -44.31 60.71 -27.60
CA SER A 811 -45.47 60.05 -28.23
C SER A 811 -45.18 58.63 -28.71
N ASP A 812 -43.93 58.37 -29.05
CA ASP A 812 -43.46 57.12 -29.66
C ASP A 812 -43.43 55.95 -28.66
N LEU A 813 -43.36 56.24 -27.36
CA LEU A 813 -43.34 55.24 -26.28
C LEU A 813 -44.72 54.65 -25.97
N ARG A 814 -45.81 55.26 -26.45
CA ARG A 814 -47.19 54.76 -26.22
C ARG A 814 -47.41 53.35 -26.75
N SER A 815 -46.78 53.02 -27.89
CA SER A 815 -46.83 51.69 -28.49
C SER A 815 -46.23 50.62 -27.56
N ARG A 816 -45.06 50.93 -26.98
CA ARG A 816 -44.35 50.06 -26.03
C ARG A 816 -45.11 49.91 -24.71
N ILE A 817 -45.64 51.00 -24.15
CA ILE A 817 -46.45 50.97 -22.94
C ILE A 817 -47.68 50.09 -23.14
N ARG A 818 -48.40 50.24 -24.27
CA ARG A 818 -49.54 49.39 -24.60
C ARG A 818 -49.15 47.92 -24.72
N TYR A 819 -48.01 47.62 -25.35
CA TYR A 819 -47.50 46.25 -25.43
C TYR A 819 -47.21 45.66 -24.05
N LEU A 820 -46.55 46.40 -23.16
CA LEU A 820 -46.23 45.94 -21.80
C LEU A 820 -47.49 45.71 -20.96
N LEU A 821 -48.47 46.61 -21.04
CA LEU A 821 -49.76 46.44 -20.35
C LEU A 821 -50.51 45.21 -20.85
N VAL A 822 -50.59 45.00 -22.16
CA VAL A 822 -51.23 43.80 -22.74
C VAL A 822 -50.49 42.53 -22.32
N LYS A 823 -49.16 42.57 -22.27
CA LYS A 823 -48.34 41.43 -21.84
C LYS A 823 -48.53 41.12 -20.35
N ALA A 824 -48.53 42.14 -19.49
CA ALA A 824 -48.76 41.99 -18.05
C ALA A 824 -50.16 41.43 -17.77
N LEU A 825 -51.20 41.96 -18.42
CA LEU A 825 -52.57 41.42 -18.30
C LEU A 825 -52.67 39.97 -18.76
N LYS A 826 -51.97 39.60 -19.84
CA LYS A 826 -51.95 38.21 -20.31
C LYS A 826 -51.30 37.29 -19.28
N SER A 827 -50.15 37.66 -18.74
CA SER A 827 -49.46 36.88 -17.71
C SER A 827 -50.29 36.79 -16.41
N GLN A 828 -50.96 37.88 -16.01
CA GLN A 828 -51.85 37.87 -14.84
C GLN A 828 -53.03 36.90 -15.01
N ASN A 829 -53.68 36.90 -16.19
CA ASN A 829 -54.75 35.94 -16.48
C ASN A 829 -54.26 34.48 -16.44
N GLU A 830 -53.03 34.21 -16.88
CA GLU A 830 -52.45 32.88 -16.79
C GLU A 830 -52.10 32.49 -15.34
N ILE A 831 -51.69 33.44 -14.49
CA ILE A 831 -51.51 33.22 -13.05
C ILE A 831 -52.84 32.82 -12.41
N GLU A 832 -53.93 33.56 -12.63
CA GLU A 832 -55.24 33.25 -12.06
C GLU A 832 -55.75 31.86 -12.47
N LYS A 833 -55.55 31.48 -13.74
CA LYS A 833 -55.88 30.13 -14.21
C LYS A 833 -55.04 29.06 -13.51
N ARG A 834 -53.73 29.28 -13.38
CA ARG A 834 -52.81 28.35 -12.72
C ARG A 834 -53.09 28.24 -11.21
N GLU A 835 -53.49 29.33 -10.54
CA GLU A 835 -53.92 29.31 -9.14
C GLU A 835 -55.21 28.49 -8.95
N ALA A 836 -56.20 28.66 -9.83
CA ALA A 836 -57.39 27.83 -9.81
C ALA A 836 -57.08 26.33 -10.02
N GLN A 837 -56.14 26.00 -10.91
CA GLN A 837 -55.63 24.64 -11.09
C GLN A 837 -54.92 24.12 -9.83
N ALA A 838 -54.07 24.95 -9.20
CA ALA A 838 -53.38 24.59 -7.96
C ALA A 838 -54.38 24.28 -6.83
N ASP A 839 -55.47 25.03 -6.72
CA ASP A 839 -56.51 24.78 -5.72
C ASP A 839 -57.31 23.50 -6.01
N GLY A 840 -57.56 23.19 -7.28
CA GLY A 840 -58.11 21.90 -7.70
C GLY A 840 -57.21 20.73 -7.27
N LEU A 841 -55.90 20.82 -7.53
CA LEU A 841 -54.93 19.79 -7.14
C LEU A 841 -54.81 19.64 -5.61
N LYS A 842 -54.85 20.75 -4.86
CA LYS A 842 -54.87 20.70 -3.38
C LYS A 842 -56.10 19.97 -2.84
N LYS A 843 -57.26 20.06 -3.50
CA LYS A 843 -58.46 19.32 -3.11
C LYS A 843 -58.26 17.82 -3.31
N VAL A 844 -57.75 17.41 -4.48
CA VAL A 844 -57.44 16.00 -4.76
C VAL A 844 -56.49 15.40 -3.72
N ILE A 845 -55.44 16.13 -3.35
CA ILE A 845 -54.50 15.69 -2.30
C ILE A 845 -55.23 15.54 -0.96
N LYS A 846 -56.13 16.47 -0.58
CA LYS A 846 -56.85 16.39 0.70
C LYS A 846 -57.95 15.32 0.76
N GLU A 847 -58.51 14.93 -0.39
CA GLU A 847 -59.60 13.95 -0.47
C GLU A 847 -59.12 12.50 -0.46
N LYS A 848 -57.89 12.25 -0.93
CA LYS A 848 -57.32 10.90 -1.08
C LYS A 848 -56.30 10.52 -0.01
N TRP A 849 -55.93 11.48 0.84
CA TRP A 849 -55.08 11.29 2.03
C TRP A 849 -55.98 11.11 3.26
#